data_AF-A0A836L939-F1
#
_entry.id   AF-A0A836L939-F1
#
_cell.length_a   1.000
_cell.length_b   1.000
_cell.length_c   1.000
_cell.angle_alpha   90.00
_cell.angle_beta   90.00
_cell.angle_gamma   90.00
#
_symmetry.space_group_name_H-M   'P 1'
#
loop_
_entity.id
_entity.type
_entity.pdbx_description
1 polymer ?
#
loop_
_entity_poly.entity_id
_entity_poly.type
_entity_poly.pdbx_seq_one_letter_code
_entity_poly.pdbx_strand_id
1 'polypeptide(L)'
;MAPFSTGGFLRDIRHVDKDLRLMALFDLQRHLSNAHEGSIPDDVVDEVLLCISPNERCEEVHNEAANVLPDMVVRCSQRDVIFQYLLSSVTKKNVSDDRDGANLQYLSGMTFKKCCAEFANEARRNVAFWQQQIDVARHLCASCSDQLEVEHLDDMARETLYTALNALLLAYRDALGERDTLIKQAVRDFQKTKSIRHAILTLVESLLVSVRATTQESVVTESLKLLMSATSSEQYITYLQLCEVEMRTLRSPPMRVVQQVIDSVCERLAHATEQYDDRGDSTDALLEVVCYLVQLNVADGALSWRGIFAALKDLVTFDPFASSAEEDVYASGGGYDDDYDEYDEGTSDSTWKLRMWAVRTLQVLVIQHADKDLGMQALNIVVTTLQDRVQLVQLEAVKLLRTVARCSYAHDADCVALITTSCRELCRLIGGGDNKGTVSIVKALQDIFDTIADATVFSETIVPLLLCQVRTHFSAFATSAAVVEGFRSIVASVIRAKGDGELLSSGIVDFAKALPALCLCGGSLSSTAACIAKVSDTLAEVYAVTHDASVQAVLGNNYSALLENHHFPVACRAAAAEGLANWAAAHGFSTLEQPTTSLWRALRCSEVKLPVLRALGIVASSSASSCVPMSVLEEVAALIESESASVRAASVNVLLRRLTAPNTPPLASPFLQHLATFFSPGQPLSLISCELAELCSQSLLLAQLFLHRTERSELFYGTYLTGLWEHIARLADAVQWSRRLIDPALHSLTALVAIVYEHETVSRLAIENDVRQFLVSNQSHMPCICTMVRCVAAGSASAASPFLRSVYPQLLERAHLLLCVGEVGQTSGLGVEWSELVINSVQSKEGELVRSCGELSLSLCMLHPGNSRSILMRCGERAADSGTVGRYYYVKSIKEAATLALSRCCTAFHDAAVSKPLLNLFLQSHPSADLVELYGACAGLLSVFVLDAENGLLIADALFETEASMDTRVTCMVALRYFLSALVEHSASIETYRPIVVRALLLLRRPTDAKESTAPSLPLRTMALRLLIAVLERSPRWLLCEETRTTIFPNLLAELREDAKLQGAFDLSGYTHRVDKGLECRKLAFESLSAVFWAARQRNVDLVKYCEAEHSVASVLIVACSSHGSGDRESAINDLAKDLLVQLVESNPALVLTVPQLDCLVSKLSHDIKWGASQTDAQKTTLLYTIRCVMKLSCHPLFAYHTGFQEVAEVARRSALLAQSLKL
;
A
#
# COMPACT_ATOMS: atom_id res chain seq x y z
N MET A 1 -7.68 36.25 -37.76
CA MET A 1 -6.21 36.23 -37.65
C MET A 1 -5.65 35.87 -39.01
N ALA A 2 -4.70 36.65 -39.54
CA ALA A 2 -4.16 36.40 -40.87
C ALA A 2 -3.19 35.20 -40.85
N PRO A 3 -3.23 34.30 -41.85
CA PRO A 3 -2.27 33.21 -41.96
C PRO A 3 -0.86 33.76 -42.25
N PHE A 4 0.16 33.14 -41.65
CA PHE A 4 1.56 33.46 -41.91
C PHE A 4 1.87 33.34 -43.41
N SER A 5 2.51 34.36 -43.97
CA SER A 5 2.89 34.39 -45.40
C SER A 5 4.40 34.43 -45.51
N THR A 6 5.00 33.36 -46.05
CA THR A 6 6.44 33.26 -46.32
C THR A 6 6.94 34.42 -47.18
N GLY A 7 6.21 34.80 -48.22
CA GLY A 7 6.58 35.94 -49.08
C GLY A 7 6.48 37.30 -48.39
N GLY A 8 5.58 37.44 -47.41
CA GLY A 8 5.51 38.60 -46.53
C GLY A 8 6.70 38.66 -45.58
N PHE A 9 6.98 37.55 -44.89
CA PHE A 9 8.12 37.43 -43.98
C PHE A 9 9.45 37.76 -44.68
N LEU A 10 9.75 37.15 -45.83
CA LEU A 10 11.02 37.36 -46.54
C LEU A 10 11.20 38.81 -47.03
N ARG A 11 10.10 39.51 -47.31
CA ARG A 11 10.14 40.93 -47.67
C ARG A 11 10.41 41.80 -46.43
N ASP A 12 9.75 41.48 -45.33
CA ASP A 12 9.75 42.32 -44.14
C ASP A 12 11.03 42.10 -43.29
N ILE A 13 11.60 40.88 -43.28
CA ILE A 13 12.87 40.56 -42.60
C ILE A 13 14.12 41.16 -43.28
N ARG A 14 14.04 41.42 -44.60
CA ARG A 14 15.11 42.09 -45.36
C ARG A 14 14.96 43.62 -45.38
N HIS A 15 13.97 44.15 -44.68
CA HIS A 15 13.67 45.58 -44.71
C HIS A 15 14.71 46.41 -43.93
N VAL A 16 14.94 47.65 -44.35
CA VAL A 16 15.91 48.55 -43.68
C VAL A 16 15.43 48.99 -42.29
N ASP A 17 14.11 48.99 -42.09
CA ASP A 17 13.45 49.33 -40.83
C ASP A 17 13.57 48.18 -39.81
N LYS A 18 13.98 48.48 -38.58
CA LYS A 18 14.08 47.49 -37.51
C LYS A 18 12.72 46.99 -37.04
N ASP A 19 11.68 47.85 -37.04
CA ASP A 19 10.38 47.49 -36.48
C ASP A 19 9.67 46.46 -37.37
N LEU A 20 9.84 46.56 -38.69
CA LEU A 20 9.32 45.58 -39.64
C LEU A 20 10.03 44.22 -39.53
N ARG A 21 11.34 44.22 -39.28
CA ARG A 21 12.11 42.99 -39.04
C ARG A 21 11.71 42.31 -37.72
N LEU A 22 11.54 43.09 -36.65
CA LEU A 22 11.04 42.59 -35.36
C LEU A 22 9.61 42.04 -35.47
N MET A 23 8.71 42.76 -36.14
CA MET A 23 7.34 42.30 -36.38
C MET A 23 7.31 41.00 -37.19
N ALA A 24 8.19 40.87 -38.20
CA ALA A 24 8.32 39.62 -38.96
C ALA A 24 8.74 38.44 -38.07
N LEU A 25 9.70 38.64 -37.15
CA LEU A 25 10.13 37.62 -36.20
C LEU A 25 9.04 37.27 -35.17
N PHE A 26 8.28 38.25 -34.65
CA PHE A 26 7.13 37.98 -33.77
C PHE A 26 6.01 37.21 -34.46
N ASP A 27 5.73 37.54 -35.72
CA ASP A 27 4.73 36.84 -36.52
C ASP A 27 5.18 35.40 -36.81
N LEU A 28 6.48 35.18 -37.04
CA LEU A 28 7.07 33.85 -37.15
C LEU A 28 6.98 33.07 -35.82
N GLN A 29 7.30 33.69 -34.68
CA GLN A 29 7.19 33.06 -33.36
C GLN A 29 5.76 32.60 -33.07
N ARG A 30 4.77 33.45 -33.35
CA ARG A 30 3.34 33.09 -33.21
C ARG A 30 2.95 31.93 -34.12
N HIS A 31 3.49 31.88 -35.33
CA HIS A 31 3.23 30.80 -36.28
C HIS A 31 3.81 29.46 -35.81
N LEU A 32 5.04 29.45 -35.27
CA LEU A 32 5.75 28.24 -34.82
C LEU A 32 4.98 27.44 -33.78
N SER A 33 4.21 28.10 -32.92
CA SER A 33 3.35 27.44 -31.91
C SER A 33 2.31 26.47 -32.51
N ASN A 34 1.88 26.71 -33.76
CA ASN A 34 0.87 25.90 -34.45
C ASN A 34 1.43 25.20 -35.70
N ALA A 35 2.73 25.31 -35.97
CA ALA A 35 3.36 24.79 -37.18
C ALA A 35 3.53 23.26 -37.13
N HIS A 36 3.35 22.59 -38.28
CA HIS A 36 3.67 21.17 -38.44
C HIS A 36 5.18 20.98 -38.68
N GLU A 37 5.68 19.79 -38.38
CA GLU A 37 7.07 19.45 -38.65
C GLU A 37 7.39 19.52 -40.16
N GLY A 38 8.49 20.19 -40.52
CA GLY A 38 8.90 20.40 -41.91
C GLY A 38 8.13 21.49 -42.67
N SER A 39 7.26 22.26 -42.00
CA SER A 39 6.44 23.30 -42.64
C SER A 39 7.16 24.63 -42.84
N ILE A 40 8.30 24.83 -42.18
CA ILE A 40 9.10 26.06 -42.29
C ILE A 40 10.01 25.97 -43.52
N PRO A 41 9.88 26.88 -44.50
CA PRO A 41 10.71 26.88 -45.70
C PRO A 41 12.18 27.18 -45.39
N ASP A 42 13.08 26.54 -46.13
CA ASP A 42 14.53 26.71 -46.02
C ASP A 42 14.96 28.20 -46.12
N ASP A 43 14.38 28.96 -47.06
CA ASP A 43 14.67 30.39 -47.22
C ASP A 43 14.38 31.23 -45.95
N VAL A 44 13.40 30.81 -45.14
CA VAL A 44 13.08 31.47 -43.86
C VAL A 44 14.14 31.17 -42.81
N VAL A 45 14.64 29.92 -42.78
CA VAL A 45 15.70 29.51 -41.86
C VAL A 45 16.98 30.29 -42.14
N ASP A 46 17.37 30.41 -43.41
CA ASP A 46 18.56 31.15 -43.82
C ASP A 46 18.50 32.63 -43.42
N GLU A 47 17.36 33.30 -43.62
CA GLU A 47 17.20 34.71 -43.22
C GLU A 47 17.20 34.91 -41.71
N VAL A 48 16.63 33.99 -40.93
CA VAL A 48 16.70 34.05 -39.46
C VAL A 48 18.13 33.82 -38.96
N LEU A 49 18.90 32.93 -39.60
CA LEU A 49 20.32 32.73 -39.27
C LEU A 49 21.17 33.95 -39.67
N LEU A 50 20.86 34.63 -40.78
CA LEU A 50 21.51 35.90 -41.15
C LEU A 50 21.26 37.00 -40.12
N CYS A 51 20.11 36.98 -39.44
CA CYS A 51 19.81 37.87 -38.32
C CYS A 51 20.64 37.57 -37.06
N ILE A 52 21.38 36.45 -37.00
CA ILE A 52 22.36 36.10 -35.94
C ILE A 52 23.77 36.08 -36.55
N SER A 53 24.06 37.05 -37.40
CA SER A 53 25.36 37.22 -38.04
C SER A 53 25.87 38.64 -37.80
N PRO A 54 27.17 38.90 -37.90
CA PRO A 54 27.73 40.24 -37.74
C PRO A 54 27.24 41.25 -38.81
N ASN A 55 26.46 40.80 -39.80
CA ASN A 55 25.83 41.67 -40.80
C ASN A 55 24.58 42.38 -40.26
N GLU A 56 23.92 41.83 -39.23
CA GLU A 56 22.81 42.48 -38.54
C GLU A 56 23.35 43.49 -37.52
N ARG A 57 22.81 44.71 -37.51
CA ARG A 57 23.31 45.83 -36.69
C ARG A 57 22.44 46.12 -35.48
N CYS A 58 21.27 45.50 -35.38
CA CYS A 58 20.30 45.77 -34.32
C CYS A 58 20.26 44.63 -33.29
N GLU A 59 20.65 44.93 -32.05
CA GLU A 59 20.60 43.97 -30.93
C GLU A 59 19.18 43.44 -30.64
N GLU A 60 18.14 44.26 -30.81
CA GLU A 60 16.75 43.83 -30.64
C GLU A 60 16.39 42.72 -31.65
N VAL A 61 16.82 42.86 -32.90
CA VAL A 61 16.61 41.87 -33.97
C VAL A 61 17.42 40.60 -33.68
N HIS A 62 18.67 40.74 -33.25
CA HIS A 62 19.50 39.61 -32.79
C HIS A 62 18.80 38.80 -31.68
N ASN A 63 18.31 39.49 -30.64
CA ASN A 63 17.67 38.86 -29.49
C ASN A 63 16.37 38.16 -29.88
N GLU A 64 15.57 38.76 -30.75
CA GLU A 64 14.32 38.15 -31.17
C GLU A 64 14.56 36.94 -32.10
N ALA A 65 15.53 37.01 -33.01
CA ALA A 65 15.95 35.87 -33.81
C ALA A 65 16.44 34.71 -32.92
N ALA A 66 17.23 35.02 -31.89
CA ALA A 66 17.68 34.06 -30.88
C ALA A 66 16.53 33.43 -30.07
N ASN A 67 15.42 34.13 -29.85
CA ASN A 67 14.24 33.61 -29.16
C ASN A 67 13.36 32.75 -30.07
N VAL A 68 13.38 32.98 -31.38
CA VAL A 68 12.62 32.22 -32.38
C VAL A 68 13.29 30.87 -32.70
N LEU A 69 14.63 30.82 -32.74
CA LEU A 69 15.38 29.63 -33.14
C LEU A 69 15.05 28.33 -32.36
N PRO A 70 14.87 28.33 -31.02
CA PRO A 70 14.55 27.11 -30.28
C PRO A 70 13.24 26.45 -30.71
N ASP A 71 12.18 27.22 -30.94
CA ASP A 71 10.91 26.68 -31.44
C ASP A 71 11.03 26.28 -32.92
N MET A 72 11.83 27.01 -33.69
CA MET A 72 12.07 26.75 -35.10
C MET A 72 12.86 25.46 -35.35
N VAL A 73 13.87 25.17 -34.52
CA VAL A 73 14.71 23.96 -34.64
C VAL A 73 13.89 22.69 -34.42
N VAL A 74 12.72 22.78 -33.78
CA VAL A 74 11.81 21.64 -33.61
C VAL A 74 10.81 21.53 -34.77
N ARG A 75 10.68 22.53 -35.64
CA ARG A 75 9.68 22.59 -36.72
C ARG A 75 10.23 22.61 -38.14
N CYS A 76 11.51 22.93 -38.36
CA CYS A 76 12.11 23.04 -39.71
C CYS A 76 12.77 21.74 -40.20
N SER A 77 13.02 21.62 -41.50
CA SER A 77 13.81 20.53 -42.11
C SER A 77 15.32 20.69 -41.90
N GLN A 78 15.84 21.93 -41.93
CA GLN A 78 17.27 22.25 -41.91
C GLN A 78 17.87 22.41 -40.50
N ARG A 79 17.50 21.51 -39.59
CA ARG A 79 17.95 21.57 -38.18
C ARG A 79 19.46 21.45 -38.03
N ASP A 80 20.08 20.58 -38.82
CA ASP A 80 21.52 20.39 -38.85
C ASP A 80 22.28 21.68 -39.20
N VAL A 81 21.72 22.48 -40.12
CA VAL A 81 22.31 23.76 -40.54
C VAL A 81 22.29 24.75 -39.38
N ILE A 82 21.17 24.85 -38.67
CA ILE A 82 21.04 25.72 -37.48
C ILE A 82 22.06 25.32 -36.42
N PHE A 83 22.14 24.03 -36.09
CA PHE A 83 23.08 23.55 -35.08
C PHE A 83 24.55 23.72 -35.48
N GLN A 84 24.91 23.43 -36.73
CA GLN A 84 26.27 23.65 -37.24
C GLN A 84 26.64 25.13 -37.26
N TYR A 85 25.72 26.00 -37.68
CA TYR A 85 25.94 27.45 -37.67
C TYR A 85 26.21 27.96 -36.26
N LEU A 86 25.32 27.66 -35.31
CA LEU A 86 25.46 28.09 -33.92
C LEU A 86 26.71 27.49 -33.27
N LEU A 87 27.00 26.20 -33.48
CA LEU A 87 28.20 25.55 -32.96
C LEU A 87 29.47 26.21 -33.49
N SER A 88 29.53 26.49 -34.80
CA SER A 88 30.67 27.18 -35.42
C SER A 88 30.84 28.61 -34.89
N SER A 89 29.74 29.30 -34.58
CA SER A 89 29.77 30.64 -33.98
C SER A 89 30.29 30.59 -32.53
N VAL A 90 29.93 29.56 -31.77
CA VAL A 90 30.38 29.38 -30.37
C VAL A 90 31.87 29.06 -30.30
N THR A 91 32.39 28.24 -31.22
CA THR A 91 33.78 27.77 -31.20
C THR A 91 34.77 28.64 -31.98
N LYS A 92 34.28 29.69 -32.66
CA LYS A 92 35.12 30.61 -33.42
C LYS A 92 36.09 31.34 -32.50
N LYS A 93 37.38 31.31 -32.86
CA LYS A 93 38.43 32.00 -32.09
C LYS A 93 38.33 33.51 -32.32
N ASN A 94 38.14 34.29 -31.25
CA ASN A 94 38.10 35.74 -31.34
C ASN A 94 39.48 36.28 -31.72
N VAL A 95 39.54 36.86 -32.92
CA VAL A 95 40.69 37.62 -33.40
C VAL A 95 40.27 39.09 -33.28
N SER A 96 40.69 39.77 -32.20
CA SER A 96 40.51 41.20 -31.85
C SER A 96 39.46 41.55 -30.76
N ASP A 97 39.71 42.67 -30.06
CA ASP A 97 38.89 43.36 -29.02
C ASP A 97 37.55 43.91 -29.56
N ASP A 98 36.84 43.13 -30.39
CA ASP A 98 35.56 43.53 -30.97
C ASP A 98 34.41 43.18 -30.01
N ARG A 99 33.94 44.17 -29.23
CA ARG A 99 32.86 43.98 -28.22
C ARG A 99 31.59 43.40 -28.84
N ASP A 100 31.27 43.78 -30.07
CA ASP A 100 30.06 43.32 -30.76
C ASP A 100 30.17 41.84 -31.17
N GLY A 101 31.38 41.38 -31.53
CA GLY A 101 31.66 39.97 -31.81
C GLY A 101 31.54 39.08 -30.57
N ALA A 102 32.00 39.55 -29.41
CA ALA A 102 31.88 38.83 -28.14
C ALA A 102 30.42 38.72 -27.66
N ASN A 103 29.63 39.79 -27.80
CA ASN A 103 28.20 39.76 -27.50
C ASN A 103 27.43 38.79 -28.40
N LEU A 104 27.74 38.77 -29.70
CA LEU A 104 27.13 37.83 -30.64
C LEU A 104 27.52 36.38 -30.32
N GLN A 105 28.78 36.11 -29.95
CA GLN A 105 29.22 34.77 -29.53
C GLN A 105 28.48 34.29 -28.27
N TYR A 106 28.31 35.17 -27.27
CA TYR A 106 27.53 34.87 -26.07
C TYR A 106 26.06 34.58 -26.40
N LEU A 107 25.44 35.41 -27.23
CA LEU A 107 24.06 35.22 -27.67
C LEU A 107 23.88 33.92 -28.46
N SER A 108 24.78 33.61 -29.39
CA SER A 108 24.83 32.35 -30.13
C SER A 108 24.97 31.16 -29.18
N GLY A 109 25.80 31.28 -28.13
CA GLY A 109 25.96 30.23 -27.11
C GLY A 109 24.69 29.99 -26.28
N MET A 110 24.04 31.05 -25.82
CA MET A 110 22.76 30.95 -25.11
C MET A 110 21.65 30.38 -26.00
N THR A 111 21.62 30.77 -27.27
CA THR A 111 20.68 30.26 -28.26
C THR A 111 20.92 28.78 -28.54
N PHE A 112 22.18 28.38 -28.72
CA PHE A 112 22.57 26.98 -28.89
C PHE A 112 22.10 26.11 -27.71
N LYS A 113 22.33 26.56 -26.47
CA LYS A 113 21.81 25.87 -25.27
C LYS A 113 20.29 25.69 -25.32
N LYS A 114 19.55 26.76 -25.63
CA LYS A 114 18.08 26.73 -25.72
C LYS A 114 17.60 25.80 -26.84
N CYS A 115 18.23 25.84 -28.02
CA CYS A 115 17.91 24.93 -29.12
C CYS A 115 18.13 23.46 -28.75
N CYS A 116 19.26 23.13 -28.11
CA CYS A 116 19.54 21.79 -27.62
C CYS A 116 18.53 21.32 -26.56
N ALA A 117 18.13 22.21 -25.65
CA ALA A 117 17.12 21.93 -24.64
C ALA A 117 15.73 21.68 -25.25
N GLU A 118 15.26 22.53 -26.16
CA GLU A 118 13.93 22.35 -26.75
C GLU A 118 13.85 21.16 -27.71
N PHE A 119 14.94 20.91 -28.45
CA PHE A 119 15.10 19.70 -29.24
C PHE A 119 15.02 18.42 -28.38
N ALA A 120 15.71 18.39 -27.24
CA ALA A 120 15.62 17.28 -26.29
C ALA A 120 14.23 17.19 -25.62
N ASN A 121 13.60 18.33 -25.31
CA ASN A 121 12.24 18.37 -24.74
C ASN A 121 11.22 17.76 -25.69
N GLU A 122 11.25 18.13 -26.98
CA GLU A 122 10.34 17.56 -27.97
C GLU A 122 10.59 16.06 -28.14
N ALA A 123 11.86 15.64 -28.18
CA ALA A 123 12.20 14.23 -28.29
C ALA A 123 11.69 13.39 -27.10
N ARG A 124 11.59 13.98 -25.90
CA ARG A 124 10.94 13.33 -24.74
C ARG A 124 9.41 13.29 -24.85
N ARG A 125 8.79 14.28 -25.49
CA ARG A 125 7.34 14.36 -25.69
C ARG A 125 6.86 13.48 -26.84
N ASN A 126 7.66 13.31 -27.88
CA ASN A 126 7.28 12.67 -29.12
C ASN A 126 8.33 11.63 -29.56
N VAL A 127 7.98 10.35 -29.38
CA VAL A 127 8.84 9.22 -29.76
C VAL A 127 9.13 9.20 -31.26
N ALA A 128 8.20 9.61 -32.12
CA ALA A 128 8.42 9.65 -33.56
C ALA A 128 9.46 10.70 -33.96
N PHE A 129 9.42 11.87 -33.32
CA PHE A 129 10.44 12.91 -33.47
C PHE A 129 11.81 12.39 -33.00
N TRP A 130 11.87 11.77 -31.81
CA TRP A 130 13.10 11.17 -31.29
C TRP A 130 13.72 10.16 -32.27
N GLN A 131 12.90 9.29 -32.88
CA GLN A 131 13.35 8.28 -33.84
C GLN A 131 13.90 8.89 -35.13
N GLN A 132 13.23 9.91 -35.67
CA GLN A 132 13.66 10.58 -36.90
C GLN A 132 14.96 11.35 -36.70
N GLN A 133 15.15 11.94 -35.52
CA GLN A 133 16.24 12.88 -35.25
C GLN A 133 17.42 12.26 -34.46
N ILE A 134 17.45 10.93 -34.27
CA ILE A 134 18.50 10.26 -33.51
C ILE A 134 19.89 10.42 -34.15
N ASP A 135 19.98 10.37 -35.48
CA ASP A 135 21.25 10.47 -36.20
C ASP A 135 21.77 11.93 -36.19
N VAL A 136 20.86 12.92 -36.22
CA VAL A 136 21.15 14.35 -36.01
C VAL A 136 21.72 14.57 -34.61
N ALA A 137 21.07 14.04 -33.57
CA ALA A 137 21.52 14.14 -32.18
C ALA A 137 22.91 13.52 -31.98
N ARG A 138 23.19 12.37 -32.62
CA ARG A 138 24.50 11.72 -32.60
C ARG A 138 25.58 12.58 -33.23
N HIS A 139 25.32 13.11 -34.43
CA HIS A 139 26.26 13.99 -35.11
C HIS A 139 26.52 15.24 -34.28
N LEU A 140 25.48 15.83 -33.69
CA LEU A 140 25.59 17.02 -32.83
C LEU A 140 26.46 16.76 -31.61
N CYS A 141 26.23 15.65 -30.90
CA CYS A 141 27.01 15.32 -29.71
C CYS A 141 28.45 14.94 -30.04
N ALA A 142 28.70 14.22 -31.13
CA ALA A 142 30.06 13.96 -31.63
C ALA A 142 30.77 15.28 -32.00
N SER A 143 30.07 16.19 -32.69
CA SER A 143 30.63 17.51 -33.02
C SER A 143 30.95 18.33 -31.77
N CYS A 144 30.13 18.26 -30.72
CA CYS A 144 30.43 18.93 -29.44
C CYS A 144 31.62 18.28 -28.72
N SER A 145 31.72 16.94 -28.77
CA SER A 145 32.83 16.14 -28.22
C SER A 145 34.15 16.53 -28.89
N ASP A 146 34.20 16.53 -30.23
CA ASP A 146 35.37 16.92 -31.03
C ASP A 146 35.86 18.34 -30.70
N GLN A 147 34.94 19.29 -30.47
CA GLN A 147 35.29 20.67 -30.13
C GLN A 147 35.82 20.79 -28.69
N LEU A 148 35.35 19.96 -27.75
CA LEU A 148 35.86 19.93 -26.38
C LEU A 148 37.30 19.37 -26.29
N GLU A 149 37.73 18.54 -27.26
CA GLU A 149 39.11 18.06 -27.34
C GLU A 149 40.12 19.15 -27.74
N VAL A 150 39.66 20.29 -28.27
CA VAL A 150 40.54 21.41 -28.67
C VAL A 150 41.14 22.12 -27.45
N GLU A 151 42.47 22.03 -27.30
CA GLU A 151 43.19 22.55 -26.12
C GLU A 151 43.03 24.05 -25.87
N HIS A 152 42.85 24.86 -26.92
CA HIS A 152 42.76 26.33 -26.83
C HIS A 152 41.33 26.89 -26.93
N LEU A 153 40.30 26.07 -26.66
CA LEU A 153 38.91 26.52 -26.61
C LEU A 153 38.66 27.40 -25.37
N ASP A 154 37.97 28.52 -25.56
CA ASP A 154 37.61 29.47 -24.49
C ASP A 154 36.71 28.84 -23.41
N ASP A 155 36.84 29.32 -22.17
CA ASP A 155 36.12 28.78 -21.01
C ASP A 155 34.60 28.95 -21.12
N MET A 156 34.12 30.08 -21.67
CA MET A 156 32.68 30.29 -21.89
C MET A 156 32.12 29.35 -22.97
N ALA A 157 32.92 29.07 -24.00
CA ALA A 157 32.56 28.10 -25.03
C ALA A 157 32.50 26.67 -24.44
N ARG A 158 33.48 26.28 -23.62
CA ARG A 158 33.50 24.99 -22.89
C ARG A 158 32.27 24.82 -22.00
N GLU A 159 31.94 25.82 -21.18
CA GLU A 159 30.73 25.80 -20.34
C GLU A 159 29.47 25.63 -21.18
N THR A 160 29.43 26.31 -22.33
CA THR A 160 28.31 26.25 -23.27
C THR A 160 28.11 24.87 -23.86
N LEU A 161 29.18 24.22 -24.30
CA LEU A 161 29.15 22.87 -24.83
C LEU A 161 28.76 21.84 -23.78
N TYR A 162 29.31 21.90 -22.56
CA TYR A 162 28.90 20.98 -21.49
C TYR A 162 27.43 21.14 -21.10
N THR A 163 26.94 22.37 -21.02
CA THR A 163 25.52 22.63 -20.72
C THR A 163 24.60 22.11 -21.84
N ALA A 164 24.99 22.31 -23.10
CA ALA A 164 24.24 21.80 -24.26
C ALA A 164 24.23 20.26 -24.29
N LEU A 165 25.37 19.62 -24.01
CA LEU A 165 25.47 18.17 -23.88
C LEU A 165 24.58 17.65 -22.74
N ASN A 166 24.61 18.29 -21.57
CA ASN A 166 23.71 17.93 -20.45
C ASN A 166 22.24 17.99 -20.86
N ALA A 167 21.83 18.99 -21.64
CA ALA A 167 20.46 19.09 -22.15
C ALA A 167 20.11 17.93 -23.10
N LEU A 168 21.00 17.58 -24.04
CA LEU A 168 20.81 16.50 -25.00
C LEU A 168 20.81 15.11 -24.34
N LEU A 169 21.64 14.92 -23.30
CA LEU A 169 21.74 13.66 -22.56
C LEU A 169 20.42 13.24 -21.93
N LEU A 170 19.56 14.19 -21.52
CA LEU A 170 18.24 13.88 -20.97
C LEU A 170 17.35 13.06 -21.92
N ALA A 171 17.55 13.17 -23.23
CA ALA A 171 16.77 12.45 -24.25
C ALA A 171 17.59 11.39 -25.00
N TYR A 172 18.90 11.58 -25.16
CA TYR A 172 19.75 10.78 -26.06
C TYR A 172 20.92 10.08 -25.37
N ARG A 173 20.96 9.99 -24.04
CA ARG A 173 22.03 9.33 -23.27
C ARG A 173 22.46 7.99 -23.88
N ASP A 174 21.49 7.14 -24.20
CA ASP A 174 21.74 5.78 -24.65
C ASP A 174 22.06 5.66 -26.15
N ALA A 175 22.02 6.77 -26.90
CA ALA A 175 22.34 6.84 -28.32
C ALA A 175 23.78 7.32 -28.61
N LEU A 176 24.51 7.79 -27.60
CA LEU A 176 25.88 8.32 -27.75
C LEU A 176 26.94 7.22 -27.82
N GLY A 177 27.81 7.25 -28.83
CA GLY A 177 28.92 6.30 -28.97
C GLY A 177 30.18 6.67 -28.14
N GLU A 178 30.40 7.95 -27.88
CA GLU A 178 31.66 8.52 -27.35
C GLU A 178 31.63 8.84 -25.84
N ARG A 179 30.82 8.11 -25.06
CA ARG A 179 30.63 8.41 -23.62
C ARG A 179 31.93 8.30 -22.82
N ASP A 180 32.75 7.30 -23.15
CA ASP A 180 34.00 7.00 -22.46
C ASP A 180 35.08 8.08 -22.67
N THR A 181 35.16 8.67 -23.86
CA THR A 181 36.09 9.76 -24.17
C THR A 181 35.62 11.06 -23.52
N LEU A 182 34.32 11.35 -23.63
CA LEU A 182 33.71 12.56 -23.09
C LEU A 182 33.84 12.67 -21.57
N ILE A 183 33.62 11.58 -20.81
CA ILE A 183 33.74 11.62 -19.34
C ILE A 183 35.20 11.82 -18.89
N LYS A 184 36.16 11.20 -19.58
CA LYS A 184 37.60 11.39 -19.29
C LYS A 184 38.03 12.81 -19.58
N GLN A 185 37.53 13.40 -20.67
CA GLN A 185 37.79 14.79 -21.00
C GLN A 185 37.20 15.74 -19.96
N ALA A 186 35.97 15.48 -19.49
CA ALA A 186 35.32 16.26 -18.44
C ALA A 186 36.11 16.27 -17.12
N VAL A 187 36.61 15.12 -16.66
CA VAL A 187 37.45 15.03 -15.44
C VAL A 187 38.76 15.79 -15.59
N ARG A 188 39.38 15.78 -16.78
CA ARG A 188 40.59 16.58 -17.05
C ARG A 188 40.30 18.09 -17.04
N ASP A 189 39.21 18.50 -17.66
CA ASP A 189 38.86 19.92 -17.75
C ASP A 189 38.36 20.48 -16.41
N PHE A 190 37.81 19.63 -15.53
CA PHE A 190 37.46 19.99 -14.15
C PHE A 190 38.63 20.60 -13.36
N GLN A 191 39.87 20.20 -13.67
CA GLN A 191 41.09 20.69 -13.03
C GLN A 191 41.43 22.14 -13.42
N LYS A 192 41.02 22.60 -14.61
CA LYS A 192 41.53 23.83 -15.22
C LYS A 192 40.78 25.09 -14.79
N THR A 193 39.44 25.06 -14.82
CA THR A 193 38.64 26.30 -14.74
C THR A 193 37.51 26.19 -13.71
N LYS A 194 37.28 27.22 -12.89
CA LYS A 194 36.22 27.25 -11.86
C LYS A 194 34.80 27.32 -12.45
N SER A 195 34.57 28.05 -13.55
CA SER A 195 33.24 28.30 -14.14
C SER A 195 32.57 27.05 -14.71
N ILE A 196 33.33 26.09 -15.24
CA ILE A 196 32.81 24.88 -15.91
C ILE A 196 32.47 23.72 -14.96
N ARG A 197 32.88 23.81 -13.69
CA ARG A 197 32.81 22.70 -12.73
C ARG A 197 31.40 22.17 -12.51
N HIS A 198 30.41 23.05 -12.38
CA HIS A 198 29.02 22.63 -12.16
C HIS A 198 28.45 21.85 -13.36
N ALA A 199 28.72 22.32 -14.59
CA ALA A 199 28.31 21.64 -15.80
C ALA A 199 28.98 20.26 -15.94
N ILE A 200 30.25 20.14 -15.54
CA ILE A 200 30.98 18.87 -15.53
C ILE A 200 30.43 17.91 -14.48
N LEU A 201 30.16 18.35 -13.25
CA LEU A 201 29.56 17.48 -12.22
C LEU A 201 28.22 16.92 -12.69
N THR A 202 27.39 17.76 -13.30
CA THR A 202 26.10 17.34 -13.89
C THR A 202 26.29 16.31 -15.01
N LEU A 203 27.33 16.48 -15.83
CA LEU A 203 27.68 15.55 -16.90
C LEU A 203 28.13 14.20 -16.33
N VAL A 204 29.03 14.21 -15.34
CA VAL A 204 29.52 13.01 -14.65
C VAL A 204 28.36 12.27 -14.00
N GLU A 205 27.47 12.95 -13.29
CA GLU A 205 26.28 12.36 -12.69
C GLU A 205 25.36 11.70 -13.73
N SER A 206 25.22 12.34 -14.89
CA SER A 206 24.36 11.84 -15.97
C SER A 206 24.97 10.66 -16.75
N LEU A 207 26.29 10.63 -16.91
CA LEU A 207 26.99 9.69 -17.80
C LEU A 207 27.76 8.56 -17.11
N LEU A 208 28.17 8.70 -15.86
CA LEU A 208 29.10 7.75 -15.23
C LEU A 208 28.56 6.31 -15.16
N VAL A 209 27.27 6.13 -14.87
CA VAL A 209 26.63 4.79 -14.92
C VAL A 209 26.61 4.23 -16.34
N SER A 210 26.63 5.11 -17.33
CA SER A 210 26.56 4.82 -18.76
C SER A 210 27.92 4.83 -19.45
N VAL A 211 29.03 4.63 -18.73
CA VAL A 211 30.36 4.29 -19.29
C VAL A 211 30.87 2.90 -18.85
N ARG A 212 31.86 2.35 -19.58
CA ARG A 212 32.40 0.99 -19.30
C ARG A 212 32.94 0.89 -17.88
N ALA A 213 32.82 -0.28 -17.25
CA ALA A 213 33.35 -0.51 -15.89
C ALA A 213 34.84 -0.17 -15.75
N THR A 214 35.67 -0.47 -16.76
CA THR A 214 37.10 -0.10 -16.79
C THR A 214 37.31 1.42 -16.86
N THR A 215 36.42 2.13 -17.56
CA THR A 215 36.43 3.60 -17.62
C THR A 215 35.92 4.21 -16.32
N GLN A 216 34.88 3.63 -15.68
CA GLN A 216 34.41 4.03 -14.36
C GLN A 216 35.54 3.93 -13.32
N GLU A 217 36.23 2.79 -13.25
CA GLU A 217 37.34 2.59 -12.33
C GLU A 217 38.49 3.56 -12.62
N SER A 218 38.82 3.80 -13.90
CA SER A 218 39.83 4.77 -14.30
C SER A 218 39.48 6.19 -13.87
N VAL A 219 38.24 6.63 -14.10
CA VAL A 219 37.75 7.96 -13.73
C VAL A 219 37.81 8.16 -12.22
N VAL A 220 37.23 7.21 -11.49
CA VAL A 220 37.21 7.23 -10.01
C VAL A 220 38.63 7.23 -9.43
N THR A 221 39.55 6.45 -10.01
CA THR A 221 40.96 6.41 -9.59
C THR A 221 41.69 7.71 -9.91
N GLU A 222 41.39 8.35 -11.04
CA GLU A 222 41.96 9.65 -11.43
C GLU A 222 41.46 10.76 -10.50
N SER A 223 40.16 10.82 -10.23
CA SER A 223 39.54 11.76 -9.28
C SER A 223 40.09 11.60 -7.86
N LEU A 224 40.29 10.36 -7.40
CA LEU A 224 40.96 10.08 -6.12
C LEU A 224 42.40 10.59 -6.09
N LYS A 225 43.18 10.41 -7.16
CA LYS A 225 44.55 10.96 -7.25
C LYS A 225 44.55 12.48 -7.18
N LEU A 226 43.56 13.15 -7.78
CA LEU A 226 43.40 14.60 -7.69
C LEU A 226 43.09 15.04 -6.26
N LEU A 227 42.18 14.34 -5.58
CA LEU A 227 41.86 14.58 -4.18
C LEU A 227 43.11 14.47 -3.29
N MET A 228 43.88 13.39 -3.45
CA MET A 228 45.09 13.12 -2.64
C MET A 228 46.26 14.06 -2.96
N SER A 229 46.28 14.69 -4.13
CA SER A 229 47.32 15.65 -4.55
C SER A 229 46.91 17.12 -4.34
N ALA A 230 45.74 17.38 -3.77
CA ALA A 230 45.23 18.73 -3.52
C ALA A 230 46.12 19.49 -2.52
N THR A 231 46.63 20.65 -2.95
CA THR A 231 47.57 21.47 -2.13
C THR A 231 46.89 22.53 -1.27
N SER A 232 45.63 22.89 -1.58
CA SER A 232 44.83 23.88 -0.85
C SER A 232 43.50 23.31 -0.38
N SER A 233 42.90 23.90 0.66
CA SER A 233 41.58 23.52 1.17
C SER A 233 40.48 23.66 0.11
N GLU A 234 40.46 24.77 -0.64
CA GLU A 234 39.52 24.98 -1.76
C GLU A 234 39.61 23.89 -2.83
N GLN A 235 40.83 23.51 -3.25
CA GLN A 235 41.03 22.46 -4.24
C GLN A 235 40.55 21.10 -3.71
N TYR A 236 40.81 20.80 -2.43
CA TYR A 236 40.39 19.55 -1.83
C TYR A 236 38.87 19.40 -1.80
N ILE A 237 38.13 20.41 -1.34
CA ILE A 237 36.65 20.39 -1.32
C ILE A 237 36.11 20.19 -2.74
N THR A 238 36.70 20.89 -3.71
CA THR A 238 36.28 20.78 -5.11
C THR A 238 36.44 19.35 -5.63
N TYR A 239 37.59 18.71 -5.40
CA TYR A 239 37.81 17.32 -5.83
C TYR A 239 37.00 16.33 -4.99
N LEU A 240 36.71 16.66 -3.73
CA LEU A 240 35.84 15.86 -2.88
C LEU A 240 34.41 15.83 -3.41
N GLN A 241 33.88 16.96 -3.87
CA GLN A 241 32.57 17.03 -4.54
C GLN A 241 32.53 16.19 -5.82
N LEU A 242 33.63 16.15 -6.58
CA LEU A 242 33.74 15.27 -7.75
C LEU A 242 33.66 13.79 -7.33
N CYS A 243 34.47 13.38 -6.35
CA CYS A 243 34.41 12.02 -5.82
C CYS A 243 33.03 11.69 -5.24
N GLU A 244 32.40 12.60 -4.50
CA GLU A 244 31.07 12.41 -3.93
C GLU A 244 30.02 12.14 -5.01
N VAL A 245 29.99 12.96 -6.07
CA VAL A 245 29.09 12.79 -7.23
C VAL A 245 29.34 11.45 -7.92
N GLU A 246 30.60 11.07 -8.11
CA GLU A 246 30.95 9.78 -8.72
C GLU A 246 30.45 8.60 -7.87
N MET A 247 30.69 8.61 -6.55
CA MET A 247 30.27 7.55 -5.64
C MET A 247 28.74 7.47 -5.54
N ARG A 248 28.06 8.63 -5.45
CA ARG A 248 26.59 8.77 -5.51
C ARG A 248 26.01 8.09 -6.74
N THR A 249 26.64 8.35 -7.87
CA THR A 249 26.15 7.91 -9.17
C THR A 249 26.31 6.40 -9.37
N LEU A 250 27.39 5.79 -8.84
CA LEU A 250 27.73 4.39 -9.12
C LEU A 250 26.86 3.35 -8.41
N ARG A 251 26.00 3.71 -7.44
CA ARG A 251 25.15 2.81 -6.60
C ARG A 251 25.90 1.73 -5.79
N SER A 252 27.00 1.16 -6.30
CA SER A 252 27.92 0.22 -5.66
C SER A 252 29.38 0.61 -5.97
N PRO A 253 29.88 1.73 -5.41
CA PRO A 253 31.23 2.19 -5.68
C PRO A 253 32.32 1.20 -5.19
N PRO A 254 33.54 1.22 -5.78
CA PRO A 254 34.64 0.39 -5.31
C PRO A 254 35.02 0.73 -3.86
N MET A 255 34.80 -0.22 -2.93
CA MET A 255 34.98 0.02 -1.49
C MET A 255 36.37 0.51 -1.10
N ARG A 256 37.43 0.07 -1.81
CA ARG A 256 38.79 0.56 -1.56
C ARG A 256 38.91 2.06 -1.80
N VAL A 257 38.24 2.59 -2.81
CA VAL A 257 38.28 4.03 -3.11
C VAL A 257 37.43 4.78 -2.10
N VAL A 258 36.25 4.28 -1.76
CA VAL A 258 35.40 4.92 -0.74
C VAL A 258 36.12 4.98 0.61
N GLN A 259 36.77 3.89 1.03
CA GLN A 259 37.57 3.87 2.26
C GLN A 259 38.70 4.90 2.20
N GLN A 260 39.43 5.01 1.08
CA GLN A 260 40.50 6.01 0.95
C GLN A 260 40.00 7.46 0.98
N VAL A 261 38.83 7.74 0.38
CA VAL A 261 38.19 9.07 0.50
C VAL A 261 37.79 9.33 1.95
N ILE A 262 37.13 8.37 2.61
CA ILE A 262 36.73 8.50 4.02
C ILE A 262 37.94 8.69 4.93
N ASP A 263 38.99 7.89 4.75
CA ASP A 263 40.24 8.00 5.54
C ASP A 263 40.88 9.38 5.36
N SER A 264 40.94 9.87 4.12
CA SER A 264 41.45 11.20 3.82
C SER A 264 40.63 12.32 4.46
N VAL A 265 39.29 12.21 4.43
CA VAL A 265 38.43 13.21 5.08
C VAL A 265 38.54 13.12 6.59
N CYS A 266 38.58 11.91 7.16
CA CYS A 266 38.73 11.68 8.60
C CYS A 266 40.07 12.22 9.13
N GLU A 267 41.16 12.08 8.37
CA GLU A 267 42.46 12.67 8.71
C GLU A 267 42.38 14.20 8.83
N ARG A 268 41.65 14.86 7.92
CA ARG A 268 41.43 16.31 8.00
C ARG A 268 40.48 16.71 9.13
N LEU A 269 39.42 15.94 9.35
CA LEU A 269 38.46 16.17 10.44
C LEU A 269 39.12 16.02 11.82
N ALA A 270 40.08 15.11 11.97
CA ALA A 270 40.82 14.91 13.22
C ALA A 270 41.59 16.16 13.69
N HIS A 271 41.95 17.06 12.76
CA HIS A 271 42.63 18.32 13.05
C HIS A 271 41.71 19.55 12.98
N ALA A 272 40.42 19.36 12.67
CA ALA A 272 39.48 20.47 12.44
C ALA A 272 39.24 21.32 13.70
N THR A 273 39.23 20.71 14.89
CA THR A 273 39.11 21.46 16.15
C THR A 273 40.35 22.28 16.49
N GLU A 274 41.53 21.91 15.96
CA GLU A 274 42.80 22.59 16.19
C GLU A 274 43.06 23.72 15.19
N GLN A 275 42.47 23.65 13.99
CA GLN A 275 42.71 24.56 12.86
C GLN A 275 41.50 25.47 12.55
N TYR A 276 40.49 25.51 13.42
CA TYR A 276 39.26 26.27 13.21
C TYR A 276 39.53 27.77 13.02
N ASP A 277 39.17 28.32 11.85
CA ASP A 277 39.21 29.75 11.53
C ASP A 277 37.79 30.20 11.14
N ASP A 278 37.21 31.13 11.93
CA ASP A 278 35.85 31.67 11.81
C ASP A 278 35.48 32.19 10.40
N ARG A 279 36.48 32.39 9.52
CA ARG A 279 36.32 33.03 8.20
C ARG A 279 36.34 32.09 6.98
N GLY A 280 36.51 30.76 7.13
CA GLY A 280 36.70 29.90 5.95
C GLY A 280 36.50 28.39 6.12
N ASP A 281 35.87 27.94 7.20
CA ASP A 281 35.84 26.51 7.54
C ASP A 281 34.85 25.71 6.67
N SER A 282 35.38 24.81 5.84
CA SER A 282 34.62 23.90 4.95
C SER A 282 34.34 22.53 5.58
N THR A 283 34.55 22.44 6.89
CA THR A 283 34.41 21.23 7.70
C THR A 283 32.98 20.69 7.69
N ASP A 284 31.98 21.55 7.48
CA ASP A 284 30.59 21.15 7.29
C ASP A 284 30.37 20.34 6.00
N ALA A 285 30.97 20.78 4.88
CA ALA A 285 30.95 20.05 3.62
C ALA A 285 31.68 18.69 3.73
N LEU A 286 32.77 18.62 4.50
CA LEU A 286 33.47 17.36 4.78
C LEU A 286 32.57 16.37 5.52
N LEU A 287 31.89 16.81 6.57
CA LEU A 287 30.97 15.98 7.35
C LEU A 287 29.74 15.56 6.55
N GLU A 288 29.20 16.44 5.70
CA GLU A 288 28.09 16.12 4.80
C GLU A 288 28.47 14.99 3.83
N VAL A 289 29.65 15.08 3.21
CA VAL A 289 30.15 14.05 2.30
C VAL A 289 30.39 12.73 3.04
N VAL A 290 31.00 12.75 4.23
CA VAL A 290 31.20 11.51 5.01
C VAL A 290 29.87 10.90 5.42
N CYS A 291 28.92 11.70 5.91
CA CYS A 291 27.57 11.23 6.24
C CYS A 291 26.93 10.53 5.05
N TYR A 292 27.04 11.12 3.86
CA TYR A 292 26.49 10.57 2.63
C TYR A 292 27.20 9.28 2.18
N LEU A 293 28.53 9.26 2.18
CA LEU A 293 29.32 8.09 1.79
C LEU A 293 29.12 6.91 2.74
N VAL A 294 28.95 7.16 4.04
CA VAL A 294 28.57 6.09 4.98
C VAL A 294 27.19 5.57 4.59
N GLN A 295 26.18 6.43 4.41
CA GLN A 295 24.80 6.02 4.06
C GLN A 295 24.72 5.13 2.80
N LEU A 296 25.58 5.34 1.81
CA LEU A 296 25.61 4.56 0.57
C LEU A 296 25.98 3.08 0.76
N ASN A 297 26.72 2.72 1.83
CA ASN A 297 27.43 1.44 1.92
C ASN A 297 26.79 0.42 2.88
N VAL A 298 25.54 0.04 2.62
CA VAL A 298 24.77 -0.90 3.45
C VAL A 298 25.14 -2.38 3.23
N ALA A 299 25.93 -2.73 2.19
CA ALA A 299 26.14 -4.13 1.77
C ALA A 299 27.54 -4.69 2.10
N ASP A 300 27.57 -5.83 2.82
CA ASP A 300 28.58 -6.91 3.06
C ASP A 300 30.09 -6.61 3.19
N GLY A 301 30.56 -5.38 3.03
CA GLY A 301 31.95 -4.96 3.20
C GLY A 301 32.10 -3.83 4.20
N ALA A 302 31.55 -4.02 5.41
CA ALA A 302 31.41 -2.98 6.43
C ALA A 302 32.69 -2.14 6.64
N LEU A 303 32.59 -0.83 6.39
CA LEU A 303 33.63 0.16 6.68
C LEU A 303 34.01 0.09 8.16
N SER A 304 35.28 0.35 8.49
CA SER A 304 35.69 0.39 9.90
C SER A 304 35.12 1.64 10.58
N TRP A 305 34.09 1.48 11.41
CA TRP A 305 33.46 2.59 12.12
C TRP A 305 34.41 3.32 13.09
N ARG A 306 35.45 2.65 13.58
CA ARG A 306 36.38 3.17 14.61
C ARG A 306 37.16 4.40 14.15
N GLY A 307 37.61 4.42 12.89
CA GLY A 307 38.35 5.56 12.32
C GLY A 307 37.46 6.80 12.19
N ILE A 308 36.24 6.60 11.70
CA ILE A 308 35.25 7.66 11.53
C ILE A 308 34.82 8.19 12.91
N PHE A 309 34.51 7.30 13.86
CA PHE A 309 34.15 7.70 15.21
C PHE A 309 35.26 8.51 15.90
N ALA A 310 36.52 8.10 15.75
CA ALA A 310 37.66 8.82 16.33
C ALA A 310 37.80 10.25 15.79
N ALA A 311 37.48 10.48 14.52
CA ALA A 311 37.47 11.81 13.90
C ALA A 311 36.26 12.66 14.32
N LEU A 312 35.12 12.03 14.66
CA LEU A 312 33.89 12.74 15.01
C LEU A 312 33.75 13.08 16.49
N LYS A 313 34.28 12.24 17.40
CA LYS A 313 33.99 12.32 18.84
C LYS A 313 34.27 13.71 19.44
N ASP A 314 35.34 14.37 19.01
CA ASP A 314 35.79 15.65 19.57
C ASP A 314 34.98 16.82 18.95
N LEU A 315 34.54 16.67 17.69
CA LEU A 315 33.69 17.63 16.99
C LEU A 315 32.29 17.72 17.59
N VAL A 316 31.76 16.62 18.12
CA VAL A 316 30.40 16.62 18.70
C VAL A 316 30.30 17.53 19.93
N THR A 317 31.38 17.67 20.70
CA THR A 317 31.44 18.51 21.90
C THR A 317 32.16 19.84 21.67
N PHE A 318 32.57 20.13 20.43
CA PHE A 318 33.34 21.34 20.10
C PHE A 318 32.43 22.57 20.12
N ASP A 319 32.52 23.38 21.17
CA ASP A 319 31.91 24.70 21.27
C ASP A 319 32.92 25.73 21.83
N PRO A 320 33.61 26.49 20.97
CA PRO A 320 34.60 27.48 21.41
C PRO A 320 33.96 28.68 22.13
N PHE A 321 32.64 28.85 22.04
CA PHE A 321 31.90 29.95 22.65
C PHE A 321 31.21 29.56 23.97
N ALA A 322 31.40 28.34 24.46
CA ALA A 322 30.85 27.89 25.74
C ALA A 322 31.58 28.51 26.97
N SER A 323 32.75 29.13 26.77
CA SER A 323 33.66 29.57 27.85
C SER A 323 33.67 31.07 28.16
N SER A 324 32.77 31.90 27.61
CA SER A 324 32.59 33.28 28.10
C SER A 324 31.68 33.32 29.34
N ALA A 325 32.04 32.53 30.36
CA ALA A 325 31.61 32.79 31.72
C ALA A 325 32.57 33.86 32.29
N GLU A 326 32.37 35.12 31.90
CA GLU A 326 32.85 36.22 32.74
C GLU A 326 31.87 36.41 33.89
N GLU A 327 32.40 36.13 35.08
CA GLU A 327 31.85 36.47 36.38
C GLU A 327 31.52 37.98 36.47
N ASP A 328 30.40 38.28 37.12
CA ASP A 328 30.16 39.46 37.95
C ASP A 328 30.74 40.81 37.50
N VAL A 329 30.01 41.59 36.70
CA VAL A 329 29.86 43.04 36.98
C VAL A 329 28.53 43.60 36.42
N TYR A 330 27.80 44.32 37.27
CA TYR A 330 26.63 45.17 37.01
C TYR A 330 25.23 44.56 37.11
N ALA A 331 24.88 44.16 38.33
CA ALA A 331 23.62 44.56 38.90
C ALA A 331 23.62 46.10 39.13
N SER A 332 23.01 46.89 38.23
CA SER A 332 22.37 48.17 38.60
C SER A 332 21.54 48.81 37.46
N GLY A 333 20.21 48.79 37.62
CA GLY A 333 19.37 50.00 37.50
C GLY A 333 18.91 50.51 36.12
N GLY A 334 17.58 50.52 35.93
CA GLY A 334 16.82 51.33 34.93
C GLY A 334 16.75 50.69 33.54
N GLY A 335 15.65 50.64 32.79
CA GLY A 335 14.39 51.40 32.80
C GLY A 335 14.14 51.91 31.37
N TYR A 336 13.19 51.30 30.63
CA TYR A 336 12.74 51.64 29.25
C TYR A 336 13.84 51.49 28.16
N ASP A 337 13.59 51.20 26.88
CA ASP A 337 12.46 51.39 25.98
C ASP A 337 12.55 50.36 24.81
N ASP A 338 11.43 50.07 24.16
CA ASP A 338 11.34 49.32 22.90
C ASP A 338 11.99 50.10 21.74
N ASP A 339 12.35 49.38 20.67
CA ASP A 339 12.85 49.83 19.35
C ASP A 339 14.35 50.19 19.24
N TYR A 340 15.14 49.27 18.68
CA TYR A 340 16.08 49.51 17.56
C TYR A 340 16.62 48.17 17.02
N ASP A 341 16.33 47.90 15.74
CA ASP A 341 17.04 46.95 14.89
C ASP A 341 18.51 47.40 14.75
N GLU A 342 19.45 46.67 15.36
CA GLU A 342 20.86 46.58 14.95
C GLU A 342 21.56 45.48 15.80
N TYR A 343 21.33 44.21 15.48
CA TYR A 343 22.34 43.20 15.79
C TYR A 343 23.40 43.27 14.69
N ASP A 344 24.30 44.22 14.92
CA ASP A 344 25.52 44.45 14.18
C ASP A 344 26.42 43.20 14.19
N GLU A 345 27.25 43.13 13.16
CA GLU A 345 28.17 42.06 12.79
C GLU A 345 29.07 41.58 13.94
N GLY A 346 28.66 40.51 14.63
CA GLY A 346 29.50 39.73 15.54
C GLY A 346 29.39 38.25 15.24
N THR A 347 30.30 37.72 14.41
CA THR A 347 30.59 36.27 14.20
C THR A 347 29.39 35.34 14.42
N SER A 348 28.57 35.10 13.39
CA SER A 348 27.49 34.11 13.50
C SER A 348 28.10 32.76 13.85
N ASP A 349 27.86 32.27 15.07
CA ASP A 349 28.32 30.95 15.49
C ASP A 349 27.85 29.91 14.46
N SER A 350 28.78 29.38 13.67
CA SER A 350 28.53 28.34 12.68
C SER A 350 28.91 26.95 13.21
N THR A 351 29.47 26.87 14.42
CA THR A 351 29.99 25.63 15.02
C THR A 351 28.88 24.62 15.34
N TRP A 352 27.65 25.09 15.57
CA TRP A 352 26.49 24.21 15.75
C TRP A 352 26.20 23.33 14.52
N LYS A 353 26.56 23.78 13.30
CA LYS A 353 26.43 22.96 12.09
C LYS A 353 27.38 21.78 12.13
N LEU A 354 28.60 21.98 12.65
CA LEU A 354 29.59 20.92 12.82
C LEU A 354 29.09 19.88 13.82
N ARG A 355 28.62 20.32 15.01
CA ARG A 355 28.04 19.43 16.03
C ARG A 355 26.84 18.66 15.47
N MET A 356 25.93 19.34 14.77
CA MET A 356 24.76 18.72 14.14
C MET A 356 25.16 17.62 13.14
N TRP A 357 26.04 17.93 12.18
CA TRP A 357 26.45 16.96 11.16
C TRP A 357 27.26 15.81 11.76
N ALA A 358 28.07 16.05 12.79
CA ALA A 358 28.78 14.98 13.50
C ALA A 358 27.82 14.01 14.20
N VAL A 359 26.78 14.52 14.89
CA VAL A 359 25.73 13.70 15.50
C VAL A 359 24.94 12.92 14.44
N ARG A 360 24.65 13.54 13.29
CA ARG A 360 23.94 12.89 12.17
C ARG A 360 24.77 11.77 11.54
N THR A 361 26.07 11.98 11.33
CA THR A 361 26.98 10.94 10.84
C THR A 361 27.08 9.78 11.84
N LEU A 362 27.16 10.10 13.14
CA LEU A 362 27.15 9.08 14.20
C LEU A 362 25.85 8.27 14.20
N GLN A 363 24.71 8.92 13.97
CA GLN A 363 23.42 8.24 13.81
C GLN A 363 23.44 7.25 12.64
N VAL A 364 24.02 7.64 11.49
CA VAL A 364 24.17 6.73 10.35
C VAL A 364 25.08 5.55 10.70
N LEU A 365 26.20 5.79 11.38
CA LEU A 365 27.11 4.73 11.80
C LEU A 365 26.41 3.70 12.69
N VAL A 366 25.60 4.15 13.66
CA VAL A 366 24.83 3.25 14.54
C VAL A 366 23.80 2.44 13.74
N ILE A 367 23.15 3.03 12.74
CA ILE A 367 22.18 2.33 11.88
C ILE A 367 22.87 1.23 11.07
N GLN A 368 24.06 1.51 10.54
CA GLN A 368 24.78 0.57 9.68
C GLN A 368 25.56 -0.50 10.44
N HIS A 369 26.10 -0.14 11.61
CA HIS A 369 26.87 -1.03 12.45
C HIS A 369 26.05 -1.35 13.70
N ALA A 370 25.46 -2.54 13.73
CA ALA A 370 24.79 -3.09 14.92
C ALA A 370 25.80 -3.53 16.01
N ASP A 371 26.76 -2.65 16.33
CA ASP A 371 27.86 -2.87 17.26
C ASP A 371 27.55 -2.24 18.64
N LYS A 372 27.65 -3.03 19.71
CA LYS A 372 27.33 -2.59 21.09
C LYS A 372 28.28 -1.48 21.56
N ASP A 373 29.58 -1.57 21.26
CA ASP A 373 30.57 -0.60 21.75
C ASP A 373 30.37 0.76 21.10
N LEU A 374 30.00 0.78 19.81
CA LEU A 374 29.60 2.00 19.11
C LEU A 374 28.32 2.60 19.72
N GLY A 375 27.30 1.77 19.99
CA GLY A 375 26.06 2.20 20.62
C GLY A 375 26.27 2.83 22.00
N MET A 376 27.10 2.20 22.85
CA MET A 376 27.45 2.72 24.18
C MET A 376 28.20 4.05 24.10
N GLN A 377 29.15 4.18 23.18
CA GLN A 377 29.87 5.43 22.95
C GLN A 377 28.95 6.54 22.44
N ALA A 378 28.03 6.20 21.53
CA ALA A 378 27.02 7.14 21.05
C ALA A 378 26.11 7.63 22.18
N LEU A 379 25.66 6.74 23.07
CA LEU A 379 24.85 7.13 24.24
C LEU A 379 25.58 8.07 25.20
N ASN A 380 26.87 7.87 25.43
CA ASN A 380 27.66 8.79 26.25
C ASN A 380 27.73 10.20 25.63
N ILE A 381 27.81 10.29 24.30
CA ILE A 381 27.78 11.54 23.55
C ILE A 381 26.37 12.17 23.56
N VAL A 382 25.30 11.36 23.53
CA VAL A 382 23.92 11.86 23.63
C VAL A 382 23.73 12.66 24.93
N VAL A 383 24.25 12.20 26.06
CA VAL A 383 24.07 12.87 27.35
C VAL A 383 24.58 14.31 27.33
N THR A 384 25.74 14.56 26.71
CA THR A 384 26.32 15.92 26.60
C THR A 384 25.61 16.75 25.54
N THR A 385 25.29 16.17 24.38
CA THR A 385 24.63 16.88 23.27
C THR A 385 23.17 17.24 23.52
N LEU A 386 22.47 16.51 24.39
CA LEU A 386 21.14 16.92 24.86
C LEU A 386 21.18 18.21 25.68
N GLN A 387 22.34 18.59 26.22
CA GLN A 387 22.54 19.84 26.96
C GLN A 387 23.11 20.97 26.08
N ASP A 388 23.20 20.79 24.77
CA ASP A 388 23.68 21.81 23.84
C ASP A 388 22.78 23.06 23.88
N ARG A 389 23.36 24.25 23.69
CA ARG A 389 22.60 25.51 23.67
C ARG A 389 21.71 25.67 22.42
N VAL A 390 21.99 24.95 21.34
CA VAL A 390 21.25 25.04 20.06
C VAL A 390 20.25 23.89 19.92
N GLN A 391 18.96 24.24 19.80
CA GLN A 391 17.86 23.28 19.72
C GLN A 391 17.98 22.28 18.55
N LEU A 392 18.53 22.71 17.40
CA LEU A 392 18.72 21.81 16.25
C LEU A 392 19.71 20.68 16.55
N VAL A 393 20.76 20.94 17.33
CA VAL A 393 21.73 19.91 17.76
C VAL A 393 21.06 18.96 18.76
N GLN A 394 20.32 19.49 19.73
CA GLN A 394 19.53 18.69 20.67
C GLN A 394 18.56 17.74 19.96
N LEU A 395 17.88 18.20 18.91
CA LEU A 395 16.94 17.36 18.14
C LEU A 395 17.63 16.24 17.36
N GLU A 396 18.85 16.45 16.86
CA GLU A 396 19.64 15.36 16.28
C GLU A 396 20.11 14.37 17.35
N ALA A 397 20.45 14.83 18.56
CA ALA A 397 20.77 13.94 19.68
C ALA A 397 19.55 13.09 20.11
N VAL A 398 18.34 13.68 20.11
CA VAL A 398 17.07 12.95 20.32
C VAL A 398 16.89 11.85 19.27
N LYS A 399 17.18 12.14 18.00
CA LYS A 399 17.10 11.16 16.90
C LYS A 399 18.16 10.06 17.05
N LEU A 400 19.38 10.40 17.46
CA LEU A 400 20.45 9.44 17.74
C LEU A 400 20.06 8.48 18.87
N LEU A 401 19.53 9.00 19.98
CA LEU A 401 19.03 8.18 21.09
C LEU A 401 17.93 7.22 20.64
N ARG A 402 16.96 7.72 19.87
CA ARG A 402 15.89 6.90 19.30
C ARG A 402 16.44 5.82 18.36
N THR A 403 17.48 6.12 17.59
CA THR A 403 18.16 5.15 16.72
C THR A 403 18.81 4.05 17.55
N VAL A 404 19.59 4.40 18.57
CA VAL A 404 20.26 3.40 19.43
C VAL A 404 19.23 2.51 20.14
N ALA A 405 18.15 3.10 20.65
CA ALA A 405 17.09 2.35 21.35
C ALA A 405 16.37 1.30 20.48
N ARG A 406 16.50 1.37 19.15
CA ARG A 406 15.92 0.39 18.20
C ARG A 406 16.88 -0.73 17.82
N CYS A 407 18.14 -0.66 18.22
CA CYS A 407 19.13 -1.69 17.95
C CYS A 407 18.91 -2.92 18.85
N SER A 408 19.26 -4.12 18.36
CA SER A 408 19.05 -5.38 19.11
C SER A 408 19.77 -5.42 20.47
N TYR A 409 20.92 -4.76 20.59
CA TYR A 409 21.69 -4.68 21.83
C TYR A 409 21.14 -3.67 22.85
N ALA A 410 20.07 -2.91 22.53
CA ALA A 410 19.51 -1.90 23.43
C ALA A 410 18.92 -2.49 24.72
N HIS A 411 18.55 -3.77 24.72
CA HIS A 411 18.03 -4.50 25.89
C HIS A 411 19.13 -4.95 26.89
N ASP A 412 20.40 -4.75 26.57
CA ASP A 412 21.50 -5.02 27.49
C ASP A 412 21.45 -4.07 28.69
N ALA A 413 21.73 -4.57 29.89
CA ALA A 413 21.58 -3.80 31.14
C ALA A 413 22.39 -2.50 31.16
N ASP A 414 23.60 -2.50 30.59
CA ASP A 414 24.46 -1.32 30.54
C ASP A 414 23.89 -0.27 29.56
N CYS A 415 23.36 -0.73 28.42
CA CYS A 415 22.68 0.13 27.45
C CYS A 415 21.40 0.74 28.04
N VAL A 416 20.56 -0.06 28.71
CA VAL A 416 19.33 0.39 29.37
C VAL A 416 19.62 1.45 30.42
N ALA A 417 20.71 1.32 31.20
CA ALA A 417 21.11 2.32 32.18
C ALA A 417 21.47 3.67 31.55
N LEU A 418 22.21 3.67 30.44
CA LEU A 418 22.56 4.90 29.69
C LEU A 418 21.36 5.50 28.97
N ILE A 419 20.49 4.68 28.38
CA ILE A 419 19.21 5.13 27.79
C ILE A 419 18.33 5.77 28.87
N THR A 420 18.23 5.15 30.05
CA THR A 420 17.47 5.71 31.18
C THR A 420 18.03 7.07 31.61
N THR A 421 19.36 7.21 31.67
CA THR A 421 20.03 8.47 32.01
C THR A 421 19.76 9.54 30.95
N SER A 422 19.85 9.19 29.66
CA SER A 422 19.56 10.11 28.55
C SER A 422 18.08 10.51 28.51
N CYS A 423 17.16 9.57 28.80
CA CYS A 423 15.73 9.85 28.91
C CYS A 423 15.37 10.75 30.09
N ARG A 424 16.15 10.72 31.18
CA ARG A 424 15.99 11.69 32.28
C ARG A 424 16.30 13.11 31.82
N GLU A 425 17.36 13.30 31.04
CA GLU A 425 17.68 14.59 30.44
C GLU A 425 16.62 14.99 29.40
N LEU A 426 16.15 14.07 28.55
CA LEU A 426 15.03 14.33 27.65
C LEU A 426 13.80 14.84 28.39
N CYS A 427 13.44 14.22 29.53
CA CYS A 427 12.32 14.66 30.34
C CYS A 427 12.49 16.09 30.86
N ARG A 428 13.72 16.57 31.10
CA ARG A 428 13.96 17.97 31.49
C ARG A 428 13.75 18.96 30.35
N LEU A 429 13.99 18.53 29.11
CA LEU A 429 13.80 19.35 27.92
C LEU A 429 12.32 19.51 27.51
N ILE A 430 11.44 18.62 28.00
CA ILE A 430 9.99 18.72 27.74
C ILE A 430 9.44 19.96 28.43
N GLY A 431 8.85 20.88 27.66
CA GLY A 431 8.26 22.12 28.16
C GLY A 431 9.20 23.35 28.16
N GLY A 432 10.48 23.17 27.83
CA GLY A 432 11.45 24.26 27.71
C GLY A 432 11.61 24.87 26.31
N GLY A 433 11.10 24.21 25.26
CA GLY A 433 11.28 24.62 23.86
C GLY A 433 9.96 24.86 23.10
N ASP A 434 10.06 25.12 21.79
CA ASP A 434 8.90 25.29 20.92
C ASP A 434 8.01 24.01 20.84
N ASN A 435 6.76 24.16 20.39
CA ASN A 435 5.82 23.03 20.32
C ASN A 435 6.34 21.90 19.41
N LYS A 436 7.08 22.21 18.34
CA LYS A 436 7.66 21.21 17.43
C LYS A 436 8.75 20.38 18.11
N GLY A 437 9.60 21.00 18.92
CA GLY A 437 10.60 20.30 19.73
C GLY A 437 9.95 19.37 20.74
N THR A 438 8.93 19.85 21.46
CA THR A 438 8.18 19.05 22.44
C THR A 438 7.54 17.82 21.78
N VAL A 439 6.86 17.97 20.64
CA VAL A 439 6.29 16.85 19.88
C VAL A 439 7.36 15.84 19.47
N SER A 440 8.53 16.31 19.02
CA SER A 440 9.64 15.44 18.59
C SER A 440 10.22 14.63 19.76
N ILE A 441 10.40 15.26 20.93
CA ILE A 441 10.89 14.59 22.14
C ILE A 441 9.87 13.55 22.63
N VAL A 442 8.58 13.92 22.71
CA VAL A 442 7.52 12.98 23.13
C VAL A 442 7.42 11.81 22.15
N LYS A 443 7.59 12.06 20.84
CA LYS A 443 7.61 10.98 19.84
C LYS A 443 8.81 10.05 20.00
N ALA A 444 9.98 10.59 20.33
CA ALA A 444 11.15 9.76 20.62
C ALA A 444 10.94 8.91 21.87
N LEU A 445 10.39 9.48 22.94
CA LEU A 445 10.05 8.74 24.15
C LEU A 445 9.04 7.63 23.88
N GLN A 446 7.97 7.90 23.12
CA GLN A 446 7.00 6.88 22.70
C GLN A 446 7.70 5.68 22.06
N ASP A 447 8.57 5.93 21.09
CA ASP A 447 9.28 4.88 20.36
C ASP A 447 10.29 4.10 21.22
N ILE A 448 10.88 4.76 22.24
CA ILE A 448 11.75 4.12 23.22
C ILE A 448 10.92 3.22 24.14
N PHE A 449 9.77 3.69 24.64
CA PHE A 449 8.84 2.89 25.44
C PHE A 449 8.28 1.70 24.65
N ASP A 450 8.00 1.86 23.35
CA ASP A 450 7.58 0.73 22.51
C ASP A 450 8.62 -0.38 22.43
N THR A 451 9.91 -0.05 22.62
CA THR A 451 11.01 -1.02 22.55
C THR A 451 11.43 -1.55 23.93
N ILE A 452 11.52 -0.70 24.97
CA ILE A 452 12.21 -1.00 26.24
C ILE A 452 11.25 -0.92 27.46
N ALA A 453 9.93 -0.83 27.26
CA ALA A 453 8.98 -0.75 28.39
C ALA A 453 8.98 -1.99 29.31
N ASP A 454 9.49 -3.13 28.84
CA ASP A 454 9.68 -4.38 29.58
C ASP A 454 10.74 -4.26 30.69
N ALA A 455 11.70 -3.34 30.53
CA ALA A 455 12.66 -3.01 31.58
C ALA A 455 11.99 -2.21 32.71
N THR A 456 11.65 -2.88 33.80
CA THR A 456 10.94 -2.29 34.96
C THR A 456 11.65 -1.05 35.54
N VAL A 457 12.98 -1.10 35.67
CA VAL A 457 13.80 0.01 36.19
C VAL A 457 13.68 1.27 35.33
N PHE A 458 13.56 1.11 34.01
CA PHE A 458 13.38 2.24 33.08
C PHE A 458 12.00 2.89 33.28
N SER A 459 10.93 2.09 33.23
CA SER A 459 9.55 2.56 33.37
C SER A 459 9.30 3.21 34.73
N GLU A 460 9.81 2.63 35.82
CA GLU A 460 9.66 3.18 37.18
C GLU A 460 10.45 4.47 37.41
N THR A 461 11.52 4.70 36.65
CA THR A 461 12.31 5.94 36.75
C THR A 461 11.73 7.07 35.91
N ILE A 462 11.32 6.78 34.67
CA ILE A 462 10.95 7.80 33.69
C ILE A 462 9.49 8.26 33.83
N VAL A 463 8.56 7.36 34.14
CA VAL A 463 7.13 7.71 34.26
C VAL A 463 6.87 8.78 35.33
N PRO A 464 7.46 8.74 36.53
CA PRO A 464 7.29 9.81 37.53
C PRO A 464 7.81 11.17 37.06
N LEU A 465 8.90 11.19 36.29
CA LEU A 465 9.45 12.43 35.72
C LEU A 465 8.51 13.01 34.66
N LEU A 466 7.96 12.17 33.78
CA LEU A 466 6.96 12.59 32.79
C LEU A 466 5.69 13.11 33.46
N LEU A 467 5.21 12.46 34.52
CA LEU A 467 4.08 12.96 35.30
C LEU A 467 4.37 14.32 35.93
N CYS A 468 5.59 14.53 36.45
CA CYS A 468 6.01 15.83 36.95
C CYS A 468 5.94 16.90 35.85
N GLN A 469 6.48 16.62 34.67
CA GLN A 469 6.43 17.56 33.54
C GLN A 469 5.02 17.85 33.07
N VAL A 470 4.16 16.82 32.99
CA VAL A 470 2.75 16.99 32.64
C VAL A 470 2.03 17.90 33.63
N ARG A 471 2.37 17.84 34.92
CA ARG A 471 1.81 18.74 35.94
C ARG A 471 2.35 20.17 35.80
N THR A 472 3.64 20.34 35.53
CA THR A 472 4.29 21.66 35.40
C THR A 472 3.84 22.41 34.15
N HIS A 473 3.77 21.73 33.00
CA HIS A 473 3.48 22.32 31.68
C HIS A 473 2.11 21.94 31.13
N PHE A 474 1.16 21.69 32.04
CA PHE A 474 -0.17 21.14 31.73
C PHE A 474 -0.91 21.90 30.63
N SER A 475 -0.96 23.23 30.70
CA SER A 475 -1.65 24.09 29.72
C SER A 475 -1.03 23.99 28.32
N ALA A 476 0.31 23.96 28.23
CA ALA A 476 1.01 23.86 26.96
C ALA A 476 0.74 22.50 26.27
N PHE A 477 0.83 21.39 27.02
CA PHE A 477 0.58 20.07 26.45
C PHE A 477 -0.87 19.83 26.06
N ALA A 478 -1.81 20.39 26.81
CA ALA A 478 -3.23 20.29 26.48
C ALA A 478 -3.54 20.87 25.09
N THR A 479 -2.83 21.91 24.64
CA THR A 479 -3.04 22.49 23.30
C THR A 479 -2.54 21.62 22.13
N SER A 480 -1.84 20.50 22.41
CA SER A 480 -1.22 19.65 21.38
C SER A 480 -1.72 18.20 21.44
N ALA A 481 -2.67 17.85 20.58
CA ALA A 481 -3.23 16.50 20.49
C ALA A 481 -2.16 15.41 20.23
N ALA A 482 -1.09 15.74 19.49
CA ALA A 482 0.02 14.82 19.23
C ALA A 482 0.80 14.47 20.50
N VAL A 483 0.97 15.43 21.42
CA VAL A 483 1.64 15.21 22.71
C VAL A 483 0.79 14.32 23.61
N VAL A 484 -0.53 14.59 23.69
CA VAL A 484 -1.46 13.80 24.48
C VAL A 484 -1.54 12.34 23.98
N GLU A 485 -1.59 12.13 22.66
CA GLU A 485 -1.53 10.78 22.08
C GLU A 485 -0.19 10.08 22.38
N GLY A 486 0.92 10.81 22.36
CA GLY A 486 2.23 10.29 22.73
C GLY A 486 2.26 9.78 24.18
N PHE A 487 1.76 10.58 25.13
CA PHE A 487 1.65 10.16 26.54
C PHE A 487 0.72 8.97 26.73
N ARG A 488 -0.44 8.93 26.05
CA ARG A 488 -1.34 7.78 26.05
C ARG A 488 -0.62 6.52 25.53
N SER A 489 0.12 6.64 24.42
CA SER A 489 0.86 5.51 23.87
C SER A 489 1.89 4.98 24.84
N ILE A 490 2.62 5.84 25.55
CA ILE A 490 3.58 5.43 26.59
C ILE A 490 2.88 4.57 27.67
N VAL A 491 1.71 4.99 28.16
CA VAL A 491 0.93 4.21 29.13
C VAL A 491 0.54 2.84 28.54
N ALA A 492 0.04 2.81 27.31
CA ALA A 492 -0.36 1.56 26.65
C ALA A 492 0.83 0.61 26.41
N SER A 493 2.01 1.12 26.08
CA SER A 493 3.22 0.30 25.88
C SER A 493 3.69 -0.34 27.18
N VAL A 494 3.57 0.38 28.31
CA VAL A 494 3.86 -0.19 29.64
C VAL A 494 2.85 -1.26 30.04
N ILE A 495 1.55 -1.06 29.78
CA ILE A 495 0.52 -2.09 30.02
C ILE A 495 0.82 -3.35 29.21
N ARG A 496 1.11 -3.18 27.91
CA ARG A 496 1.44 -4.31 27.01
C ARG A 496 2.69 -5.07 27.45
N ALA A 497 3.72 -4.36 27.90
CA ALA A 497 4.97 -4.98 28.34
C ALA A 497 4.83 -5.79 29.63
N LYS A 498 3.95 -5.37 30.55
CA LYS A 498 3.71 -6.06 31.83
C LYS A 498 2.85 -7.33 31.70
N GLY A 499 2.01 -7.44 30.66
CA GLY A 499 1.12 -8.58 30.44
C GLY A 499 0.03 -8.75 31.51
N ASP A 500 -0.81 -9.80 31.36
CA ASP A 500 -1.91 -10.10 32.26
C ASP A 500 -1.39 -10.77 33.56
N GLY A 501 -1.14 -10.00 34.62
CA GLY A 501 -0.90 -10.56 35.95
C GLY A 501 -0.01 -9.76 36.91
N GLU A 502 0.77 -8.77 36.44
CA GLU A 502 1.61 -7.94 37.30
C GLU A 502 0.95 -6.60 37.68
N LEU A 503 1.09 -6.19 38.95
CA LEU A 503 0.56 -4.91 39.43
C LEU A 503 1.30 -3.73 38.76
N LEU A 504 0.52 -2.80 38.20
CA LEU A 504 1.03 -1.51 37.72
C LEU A 504 1.50 -0.66 38.92
N SER A 505 2.60 0.07 38.74
CA SER A 505 3.09 1.00 39.78
C SER A 505 2.14 2.19 39.93
N SER A 506 2.03 2.74 41.14
CA SER A 506 1.16 3.89 41.42
C SER A 506 1.44 5.09 40.51
N GLY A 507 2.70 5.30 40.12
CA GLY A 507 3.10 6.36 39.18
C GLY A 507 2.47 6.22 37.79
N ILE A 508 2.31 5.00 37.26
CA ILE A 508 1.66 4.75 35.96
C ILE A 508 0.17 5.03 36.05
N VAL A 509 -0.47 4.60 37.14
CA VAL A 509 -1.90 4.85 37.35
C VAL A 509 -2.17 6.35 37.49
N ASP A 510 -1.32 7.08 38.22
CA ASP A 510 -1.44 8.53 38.35
C ASP A 510 -1.12 9.28 37.05
N PHE A 511 -0.22 8.76 36.21
CA PHE A 511 0.02 9.29 34.87
C PHE A 511 -1.18 9.08 33.94
N ALA A 512 -1.79 7.90 33.96
CA ALA A 512 -3.02 7.64 33.23
C ALA A 512 -4.17 8.58 33.67
N LYS A 513 -4.32 8.83 34.98
CA LYS A 513 -5.33 9.77 35.53
C LYS A 513 -5.16 11.21 35.03
N ALA A 514 -3.97 11.63 34.61
CA ALA A 514 -3.74 12.97 34.08
C ALA A 514 -4.25 13.15 32.64
N LEU A 515 -4.36 12.06 31.85
CA LEU A 515 -4.69 12.12 30.42
C LEU A 515 -6.08 12.70 30.12
N PRO A 516 -7.18 12.33 30.82
CA PRO A 516 -8.49 12.93 30.57
C PRO A 516 -8.51 14.43 30.76
N ALA A 517 -7.81 14.94 31.78
CA ALA A 517 -7.76 16.36 32.07
C ALA A 517 -7.03 17.14 30.96
N LEU A 518 -5.96 16.57 30.37
CA LEU A 518 -5.29 17.16 29.22
C LEU A 518 -6.23 17.27 28.00
N CYS A 519 -7.02 16.23 27.74
CA CYS A 519 -8.04 16.24 26.68
C CYS A 519 -9.10 17.33 26.90
N LEU A 520 -9.48 17.62 28.16
CA LEU A 520 -10.45 18.68 28.48
C LEU A 520 -9.91 20.08 28.13
N CYS A 521 -8.70 20.39 28.54
CA CYS A 521 -8.12 21.72 28.31
C CYS A 521 -7.74 21.96 26.85
N GLY A 522 -7.47 20.91 26.07
CA GLY A 522 -7.24 20.95 24.62
C GLY A 522 -8.51 20.93 23.77
N GLY A 523 -9.68 20.92 24.39
CA GLY A 523 -10.95 20.59 23.74
C GLY A 523 -11.43 21.60 22.69
N SER A 524 -10.75 22.72 22.43
CA SER A 524 -11.16 23.67 21.37
C SER A 524 -10.88 23.18 19.94
N LEU A 525 -10.14 22.08 19.78
CA LEU A 525 -9.73 21.52 18.48
C LEU A 525 -10.50 20.24 18.16
N SER A 526 -10.96 20.08 16.91
CA SER A 526 -11.66 18.87 16.47
C SER A 526 -10.78 17.61 16.49
N SER A 527 -9.46 17.77 16.38
CA SER A 527 -8.47 16.68 16.45
C SER A 527 -8.42 15.99 17.82
N THR A 528 -8.84 16.67 18.89
CA THR A 528 -8.84 16.14 20.26
C THR A 528 -9.89 15.04 20.47
N ALA A 529 -10.94 14.98 19.63
CA ALA A 529 -12.00 13.97 19.74
C ALA A 529 -11.48 12.53 19.60
N ALA A 530 -10.53 12.28 18.69
CA ALA A 530 -9.92 10.97 18.52
C ALA A 530 -9.06 10.55 19.73
N CYS A 531 -8.38 11.52 20.36
CA CYS A 531 -7.60 11.28 21.58
C CYS A 531 -8.52 10.93 22.77
N ILE A 532 -9.68 11.59 22.91
CA ILE A 532 -10.67 11.30 23.95
C ILE A 532 -11.12 9.83 23.91
N ALA A 533 -11.46 9.32 22.73
CA ALA A 533 -11.87 7.92 22.57
C ALA A 533 -10.74 6.95 22.98
N LYS A 534 -9.53 7.13 22.44
CA LYS A 534 -8.38 6.26 22.72
C LYS A 534 -7.92 6.32 24.19
N VAL A 535 -7.96 7.50 24.80
CA VAL A 535 -7.64 7.66 26.24
C VAL A 535 -8.68 6.91 27.08
N SER A 536 -9.96 6.91 26.69
CA SER A 536 -11.00 6.13 27.36
C SER A 536 -10.68 4.63 27.32
N ASP A 537 -10.26 4.11 26.17
CA ASP A 537 -9.91 2.69 26.01
C ASP A 537 -8.68 2.31 26.85
N THR A 538 -7.62 3.13 26.80
CA THR A 538 -6.41 2.90 27.61
C THR A 538 -6.71 2.96 29.11
N LEU A 539 -7.63 3.82 29.55
CA LEU A 539 -8.04 3.84 30.96
C LEU A 539 -8.83 2.57 31.34
N ALA A 540 -9.61 2.01 30.42
CA ALA A 540 -10.38 0.79 30.68
C ALA A 540 -9.43 -0.39 30.88
N GLU A 541 -8.35 -0.45 30.09
CA GLU A 541 -7.25 -1.39 30.29
C GLU A 541 -6.56 -1.19 31.65
N VAL A 542 -6.23 0.04 32.04
CA VAL A 542 -5.65 0.33 33.37
C VAL A 542 -6.59 -0.11 34.49
N TYR A 543 -7.89 0.17 34.37
CA TYR A 543 -8.89 -0.22 35.37
C TYR A 543 -9.06 -1.73 35.45
N ALA A 544 -9.10 -2.44 34.31
CA ALA A 544 -9.18 -3.90 34.28
C ALA A 544 -8.00 -4.56 35.02
N VAL A 545 -6.80 -3.98 34.93
CA VAL A 545 -5.61 -4.49 35.63
C VAL A 545 -5.59 -4.09 37.11
N THR A 546 -5.99 -2.86 37.46
CA THR A 546 -5.77 -2.31 38.82
C THR A 546 -6.99 -2.31 39.73
N HIS A 547 -8.19 -2.32 39.16
CA HIS A 547 -9.47 -2.10 39.86
C HIS A 547 -9.50 -0.81 40.71
N ASP A 548 -8.65 0.19 40.41
CA ASP A 548 -8.58 1.45 41.16
C ASP A 548 -9.81 2.33 40.89
N ALA A 549 -10.65 2.51 41.92
CA ALA A 549 -11.88 3.30 41.86
C ALA A 549 -11.64 4.78 41.51
N SER A 550 -10.44 5.31 41.75
CA SER A 550 -10.11 6.70 41.43
C SER A 550 -9.98 6.95 39.92
N VAL A 551 -9.65 5.93 39.11
CA VAL A 551 -9.66 6.01 37.63
C VAL A 551 -11.07 6.28 37.12
N GLN A 552 -12.06 5.59 37.69
CA GLN A 552 -13.48 5.78 37.33
C GLN A 552 -13.97 7.18 37.68
N ALA A 553 -13.63 7.68 38.86
CA ALA A 553 -14.04 9.02 39.31
C ALA A 553 -13.48 10.13 38.40
N VAL A 554 -12.22 10.01 37.98
CA VAL A 554 -11.56 10.97 37.10
C VAL A 554 -12.18 10.98 35.70
N LEU A 555 -12.44 9.81 35.11
CA LEU A 555 -13.09 9.73 33.80
C LEU A 555 -14.52 10.28 33.85
N GLY A 556 -15.29 9.87 34.86
CA GLY A 556 -16.67 10.30 35.07
C GLY A 556 -16.80 11.82 35.20
N ASN A 557 -16.03 12.43 36.12
CA ASN A 557 -16.11 13.87 36.39
C ASN A 557 -15.68 14.70 35.17
N ASN A 558 -14.63 14.28 34.48
CA ASN A 558 -14.09 15.03 33.35
C ASN A 558 -15.00 14.95 32.12
N TYR A 559 -15.47 13.75 31.74
CA TYR A 559 -16.32 13.61 30.55
C TYR A 559 -17.74 14.17 30.78
N SER A 560 -18.23 14.14 32.03
CA SER A 560 -19.44 14.87 32.44
C SER A 560 -19.31 16.37 32.23
N ALA A 561 -18.21 16.98 32.69
CA ALA A 561 -17.94 18.40 32.49
C ALA A 561 -17.80 18.77 31.00
N LEU A 562 -17.22 17.88 30.18
CA LEU A 562 -17.09 18.08 28.74
C LEU A 562 -18.47 18.08 28.05
N LEU A 563 -19.36 17.16 28.43
CA LEU A 563 -20.71 17.05 27.87
C LEU A 563 -21.60 18.25 28.18
N GLU A 564 -21.50 18.80 29.40
CA GLU A 564 -22.33 19.93 29.85
C GLU A 564 -21.83 21.29 29.33
N ASN A 565 -20.57 21.39 28.90
CA ASN A 565 -19.99 22.64 28.45
C ASN A 565 -20.15 22.84 26.94
N HIS A 566 -21.05 23.76 26.57
CA HIS A 566 -21.35 24.12 25.18
C HIS A 566 -20.21 24.79 24.41
N HIS A 567 -19.14 25.22 25.09
CA HIS A 567 -17.97 25.80 24.41
C HIS A 567 -17.09 24.77 23.69
N PHE A 568 -17.27 23.47 23.98
CA PHE A 568 -16.52 22.42 23.28
C PHE A 568 -17.14 22.07 21.91
N PRO A 569 -16.32 21.75 20.89
CA PRO A 569 -16.77 21.23 19.60
C PRO A 569 -17.65 19.99 19.78
N VAL A 570 -18.65 19.87 18.91
CA VAL A 570 -19.60 18.75 18.89
C VAL A 570 -18.88 17.40 18.82
N ALA A 571 -17.78 17.30 18.08
CA ALA A 571 -17.00 16.08 17.94
C ALA A 571 -16.38 15.59 19.27
N CYS A 572 -15.88 16.50 20.11
CA CYS A 572 -15.32 16.15 21.42
C CYS A 572 -16.42 15.72 22.39
N ARG A 573 -17.56 16.43 22.38
CA ARG A 573 -18.75 16.06 23.15
C ARG A 573 -19.31 14.70 22.74
N ALA A 574 -19.34 14.41 21.44
CA ALA A 574 -19.73 13.10 20.93
C ALA A 574 -18.79 11.97 21.40
N ALA A 575 -17.47 12.18 21.31
CA ALA A 575 -16.48 11.20 21.76
C ALA A 575 -16.55 10.94 23.27
N ALA A 576 -16.82 11.97 24.08
CA ALA A 576 -17.02 11.81 25.52
C ALA A 576 -18.31 11.04 25.85
N ALA A 577 -19.40 11.27 25.12
CA ALA A 577 -20.65 10.51 25.27
C ALA A 577 -20.43 9.01 24.98
N GLU A 578 -19.73 8.69 23.89
CA GLU A 578 -19.43 7.32 23.49
C GLU A 578 -18.46 6.64 24.47
N GLY A 579 -17.41 7.34 24.92
CA GLY A 579 -16.47 6.83 25.92
C GLY A 579 -17.14 6.52 27.26
N LEU A 580 -18.02 7.41 27.76
CA LEU A 580 -18.80 7.15 28.97
C LEU A 580 -19.74 5.95 28.81
N ALA A 581 -20.38 5.80 27.64
CA ALA A 581 -21.28 4.68 27.36
C ALA A 581 -20.56 3.34 27.27
N ASN A 582 -19.40 3.28 26.61
CA ASN A 582 -18.56 2.08 26.54
C ASN A 582 -18.07 1.67 27.93
N TRP A 583 -17.64 2.64 28.74
CA TRP A 583 -17.23 2.38 30.11
C TRP A 583 -18.36 1.81 30.97
N ALA A 584 -19.54 2.44 30.90
CA ALA A 584 -20.72 1.98 31.62
C ALA A 584 -21.17 0.59 31.17
N ALA A 585 -21.08 0.28 29.88
CA ALA A 585 -21.42 -1.03 29.34
C ALA A 585 -20.45 -2.13 29.80
N ALA A 586 -19.16 -1.83 29.94
CA ALA A 586 -18.14 -2.79 30.36
C ALA A 586 -18.12 -3.03 31.89
N HIS A 587 -18.37 -1.98 32.70
CA HIS A 587 -18.11 -2.02 34.14
C HIS A 587 -19.32 -1.72 35.05
N GLY A 588 -20.49 -1.38 34.48
CA GLY A 588 -21.72 -1.09 35.23
C GLY A 588 -21.83 0.34 35.79
N PHE A 589 -23.03 0.71 36.29
CA PHE A 589 -23.38 2.09 36.68
C PHE A 589 -23.20 2.46 38.16
N SER A 590 -22.96 1.50 39.05
CA SER A 590 -23.02 1.70 40.50
C SER A 590 -22.03 2.74 41.07
N THR A 591 -21.07 3.21 40.27
CA THR A 591 -20.06 4.20 40.65
C THR A 591 -20.08 5.47 39.75
N LEU A 592 -21.00 5.58 38.78
CA LEU A 592 -21.09 6.66 37.77
C LEU A 592 -22.44 7.40 37.77
N GLU A 593 -23.15 7.46 38.90
CA GLU A 593 -24.49 8.07 38.97
C GLU A 593 -24.53 9.57 38.59
N GLN A 594 -23.53 10.37 38.96
CA GLN A 594 -23.49 11.79 38.57
C GLN A 594 -23.18 12.00 37.07
N PRO A 595 -22.13 11.39 36.48
CA PRO A 595 -21.78 11.56 35.06
C PRO A 595 -22.88 11.11 34.07
N THR A 596 -23.67 10.11 34.45
CA THR A 596 -24.80 9.64 33.62
C THR A 596 -25.93 10.66 33.54
N THR A 597 -26.13 11.48 34.58
CA THR A 597 -27.10 12.59 34.50
C THR A 597 -26.75 13.61 33.42
N SER A 598 -25.46 13.86 33.19
CA SER A 598 -24.99 14.73 32.10
C SER A 598 -25.28 14.13 30.72
N LEU A 599 -25.16 12.81 30.57
CA LEU A 599 -25.54 12.11 29.34
C LEU A 599 -27.05 12.25 29.06
N TRP A 600 -27.90 12.13 30.09
CA TRP A 600 -29.34 12.33 29.95
C TRP A 600 -29.68 13.78 29.58
N ARG A 601 -29.05 14.78 30.22
CA ARG A 601 -29.24 16.20 29.90
C ARG A 601 -28.79 16.55 28.48
N ALA A 602 -27.71 15.94 28.00
CA ALA A 602 -27.19 16.17 26.66
C ALA A 602 -28.16 15.74 25.54
N LEU A 603 -29.12 14.86 25.82
CA LEU A 603 -30.19 14.48 24.89
C LEU A 603 -31.04 15.68 24.42
N ARG A 604 -31.15 16.72 25.27
CA ARG A 604 -31.88 17.97 24.99
C ARG A 604 -31.13 18.93 24.07
N CYS A 605 -29.85 18.71 23.83
CA CYS A 605 -29.02 19.57 23.00
C CYS A 605 -29.06 19.10 21.54
N SER A 606 -29.58 19.92 20.63
CA SER A 606 -29.76 19.58 19.21
C SER A 606 -28.47 19.14 18.51
N GLU A 607 -27.32 19.70 18.88
CA GLU A 607 -26.03 19.45 18.25
C GLU A 607 -25.44 18.05 18.56
N VAL A 608 -25.66 17.54 19.78
CA VAL A 608 -25.11 16.26 20.26
C VAL A 608 -26.16 15.18 20.43
N LYS A 609 -27.44 15.49 20.15
CA LYS A 609 -28.59 14.59 20.27
C LYS A 609 -28.35 13.23 19.60
N LEU A 610 -27.90 13.21 18.35
CA LEU A 610 -27.67 11.96 17.60
C LEU A 610 -26.51 11.12 18.17
N PRO A 611 -25.31 11.69 18.44
CA PRO A 611 -24.26 10.98 19.18
C PRO A 611 -24.70 10.43 20.53
N VAL A 612 -25.45 11.21 21.31
CA VAL A 612 -25.98 10.78 22.61
C VAL A 612 -26.95 9.62 22.44
N LEU A 613 -27.87 9.65 21.46
CA LEU A 613 -28.75 8.51 21.16
C LEU A 613 -27.97 7.25 20.79
N ARG A 614 -26.83 7.35 20.08
CA ARG A 614 -25.96 6.21 19.80
C ARG A 614 -25.29 5.66 21.05
N ALA A 615 -24.77 6.54 21.90
CA ALA A 615 -24.20 6.19 23.21
C ALA A 615 -25.25 5.52 24.12
N LEU A 616 -26.48 6.03 24.14
CA LEU A 616 -27.62 5.42 24.82
C LEU A 616 -27.94 4.03 24.29
N GLY A 617 -27.79 3.81 22.97
CA GLY A 617 -27.93 2.49 22.37
C GLY A 617 -26.92 1.49 22.94
N ILE A 618 -25.66 1.88 23.14
CA ILE A 618 -24.61 1.02 23.72
C ILE A 618 -24.98 0.63 25.16
N VAL A 619 -25.39 1.62 25.95
CA VAL A 619 -25.86 1.40 27.33
C VAL A 619 -27.09 0.49 27.38
N ALA A 620 -28.08 0.72 26.51
CA ALA A 620 -29.33 -0.02 26.50
C ALA A 620 -29.16 -1.50 26.13
N SER A 621 -28.06 -1.86 25.45
CA SER A 621 -27.71 -3.25 25.11
C SER A 621 -26.90 -4.00 26.19
N SER A 622 -26.44 -3.34 27.24
CA SER A 622 -25.58 -3.96 28.26
C SER A 622 -26.36 -4.44 29.49
N SER A 623 -25.68 -5.11 30.43
CA SER A 623 -26.23 -5.44 31.76
C SER A 623 -26.66 -4.20 32.56
N ALA A 624 -26.20 -3.02 32.16
CA ALA A 624 -26.48 -1.72 32.75
C ALA A 624 -27.81 -1.09 32.24
N SER A 625 -28.51 -1.76 31.31
CA SER A 625 -29.76 -1.31 30.71
C SER A 625 -30.90 -1.04 31.71
N SER A 626 -30.90 -1.72 32.86
CA SER A 626 -31.87 -1.50 33.95
C SER A 626 -31.74 -0.14 34.65
N CYS A 627 -30.59 0.54 34.49
CA CYS A 627 -30.31 1.82 35.14
C CYS A 627 -30.72 3.03 34.29
N VAL A 628 -31.21 2.84 33.06
CA VAL A 628 -31.75 3.94 32.24
C VAL A 628 -33.11 4.38 32.82
N PRO A 629 -33.27 5.63 33.28
CA PRO A 629 -34.51 6.08 33.89
C PRO A 629 -35.69 6.08 32.92
N MET A 630 -36.90 5.81 33.42
CA MET A 630 -38.13 5.83 32.63
C MET A 630 -38.36 7.17 31.92
N SER A 631 -38.05 8.29 32.60
CA SER A 631 -38.15 9.64 32.05
C SER A 631 -37.28 9.86 30.81
N VAL A 632 -36.13 9.19 30.72
CA VAL A 632 -35.25 9.26 29.54
C VAL A 632 -35.84 8.45 28.38
N LEU A 633 -36.45 7.30 28.66
CA LEU A 633 -37.12 6.49 27.64
C LEU A 633 -38.36 7.19 27.07
N GLU A 634 -39.11 7.90 27.92
CA GLU A 634 -40.23 8.76 27.50
C GLU A 634 -39.74 9.92 26.61
N GLU A 635 -38.60 10.54 26.95
CA GLU A 635 -37.98 11.58 26.14
C GLU A 635 -37.48 11.03 24.79
N VAL A 636 -36.88 9.83 24.77
CA VAL A 636 -36.49 9.12 23.52
C VAL A 636 -37.72 8.79 22.66
N ALA A 637 -38.84 8.39 23.27
CA ALA A 637 -40.08 8.11 22.56
C ALA A 637 -40.68 9.39 21.93
N ALA A 638 -40.67 10.53 22.64
CA ALA A 638 -41.14 11.81 22.11
C ALA A 638 -40.31 12.31 20.89
N LEU A 639 -39.02 11.96 20.82
CA LEU A 639 -38.16 12.28 19.68
C LEU A 639 -38.53 11.53 18.39
N ILE A 640 -39.38 10.50 18.46
CA ILE A 640 -39.86 9.76 17.28
C ILE A 640 -40.88 10.60 16.48
N GLU A 641 -41.69 11.42 17.16
CA GLU A 641 -42.79 12.20 16.56
C GLU A 641 -42.33 13.47 15.81
N SER A 642 -41.20 14.07 16.19
CA SER A 642 -40.94 15.50 15.91
C SER A 642 -39.65 15.81 15.14
N GLU A 643 -38.83 14.82 14.79
CA GLU A 643 -37.44 15.05 14.37
C GLU A 643 -37.03 14.34 13.06
N SER A 644 -35.82 14.66 12.57
CA SER A 644 -35.23 14.10 11.34
C SER A 644 -35.12 12.57 11.34
N ALA A 645 -35.10 11.95 10.15
CA ALA A 645 -35.06 10.48 9.99
C ALA A 645 -33.89 9.79 10.73
N SER A 646 -32.73 10.45 10.82
CA SER A 646 -31.55 9.92 11.52
C SER A 646 -31.74 9.88 13.05
N VAL A 647 -32.41 10.87 13.63
CA VAL A 647 -32.78 10.90 15.06
C VAL A 647 -33.84 9.85 15.35
N ARG A 648 -34.86 9.74 14.48
CA ARG A 648 -35.90 8.71 14.60
C ARG A 648 -35.33 7.30 14.60
N ALA A 649 -34.44 6.99 13.65
CA ALA A 649 -33.79 5.69 13.55
C ALA A 649 -32.92 5.37 14.79
N ALA A 650 -32.19 6.36 15.32
CA ALA A 650 -31.39 6.19 16.53
C ALA A 650 -32.27 5.96 17.78
N SER A 651 -33.38 6.70 17.92
CA SER A 651 -34.36 6.51 19.00
C SER A 651 -35.00 5.12 18.97
N VAL A 652 -35.41 4.65 17.78
CA VAL A 652 -35.93 3.28 17.59
C VAL A 652 -34.90 2.23 18.02
N ASN A 653 -33.62 2.45 17.71
CA ASN A 653 -32.54 1.54 18.11
C ASN A 653 -32.37 1.47 19.63
N VAL A 654 -32.40 2.60 20.34
CA VAL A 654 -32.32 2.65 21.81
C VAL A 654 -33.47 1.84 22.45
N LEU A 655 -34.71 2.08 22.00
CA LEU A 655 -35.89 1.38 22.51
C LEU A 655 -35.85 -0.12 22.21
N LEU A 656 -35.44 -0.50 20.99
CA LEU A 656 -35.26 -1.89 20.59
C LEU A 656 -34.26 -2.59 21.51
N ARG A 657 -33.06 -2.00 21.68
CA ARG A 657 -32.01 -2.57 22.53
C ARG A 657 -32.47 -2.72 23.98
N ARG A 658 -33.20 -1.74 24.53
CA ARG A 658 -33.77 -1.79 25.87
C ARG A 658 -34.77 -2.94 26.06
N LEU A 659 -35.58 -3.24 25.06
CA LEU A 659 -36.56 -4.34 25.10
C LEU A 659 -35.92 -5.72 24.89
N THR A 660 -34.80 -5.79 24.17
CA THR A 660 -34.06 -7.03 23.93
C THR A 660 -33.05 -7.39 25.02
N ALA A 661 -32.71 -6.45 25.91
CA ALA A 661 -31.66 -6.65 26.90
C ALA A 661 -32.05 -7.71 27.95
N PRO A 662 -31.23 -8.77 28.14
CA PRO A 662 -31.52 -9.84 29.08
C PRO A 662 -31.51 -9.34 30.53
N ASN A 663 -32.37 -9.90 31.39
CA ASN A 663 -32.47 -9.61 32.83
C ASN A 663 -32.88 -8.18 33.22
N THR A 664 -33.57 -7.45 32.34
CA THR A 664 -34.08 -6.11 32.64
C THR A 664 -35.53 -6.14 33.17
N PRO A 665 -35.93 -5.22 34.09
CA PRO A 665 -37.30 -5.17 34.57
C PRO A 665 -38.27 -4.77 33.43
N PRO A 666 -39.49 -5.34 33.41
CA PRO A 666 -40.49 -5.06 32.37
C PRO A 666 -40.91 -3.59 32.42
N LEU A 667 -41.11 -3.00 31.23
CA LEU A 667 -41.60 -1.63 31.11
C LEU A 667 -43.08 -1.53 31.49
N ALA A 668 -43.51 -0.33 31.89
CA ALA A 668 -44.90 -0.08 32.26
C ALA A 668 -45.84 -0.33 31.07
N SER A 669 -46.94 -1.07 31.30
CA SER A 669 -47.99 -1.34 30.29
C SER A 669 -48.48 -0.08 29.53
N PRO A 670 -48.79 1.07 30.18
CA PRO A 670 -49.21 2.27 29.45
C PRO A 670 -48.14 2.83 28.50
N PHE A 671 -46.85 2.68 28.82
CA PHE A 671 -45.76 3.09 27.93
C PHE A 671 -45.64 2.18 26.71
N LEU A 672 -45.72 0.86 26.92
CA LEU A 672 -45.77 -0.11 25.82
C LEU A 672 -47.02 0.09 24.94
N GLN A 673 -48.14 0.51 25.53
CA GLN A 673 -49.35 0.90 24.81
C GLN A 673 -49.10 2.12 23.91
N HIS A 674 -48.53 3.19 24.47
CA HIS A 674 -48.15 4.39 23.73
C HIS A 674 -47.20 4.07 22.56
N LEU A 675 -46.13 3.28 22.77
CA LEU A 675 -45.16 2.97 21.72
C LEU A 675 -45.77 2.30 20.47
N ALA A 676 -46.74 1.38 20.61
CA ALA A 676 -47.33 0.79 19.40
C ALA A 676 -48.39 1.67 18.73
N THR A 677 -48.85 2.76 19.35
CA THR A 677 -49.69 3.74 18.65
C THR A 677 -48.92 4.42 17.50
N PHE A 678 -47.59 4.51 17.59
CA PHE A 678 -46.74 5.07 16.53
C PHE A 678 -46.76 4.30 15.20
N PHE A 679 -47.19 3.04 15.21
CA PHE A 679 -47.30 2.20 14.01
C PHE A 679 -48.68 2.29 13.34
N SER A 680 -49.63 3.03 13.93
CA SER A 680 -50.97 3.20 13.35
C SER A 680 -50.94 4.10 12.08
N PRO A 681 -51.94 4.02 11.20
CA PRO A 681 -51.96 4.81 9.97
C PRO A 681 -51.87 6.32 10.24
N GLY A 682 -50.93 7.00 9.57
CA GLY A 682 -50.71 8.46 9.72
C GLY A 682 -49.74 8.87 10.83
N GLN A 683 -49.14 7.91 11.54
CA GLN A 683 -48.14 8.13 12.60
C GLN A 683 -46.70 7.94 12.08
N PRO A 684 -45.66 8.41 12.80
CA PRO A 684 -44.28 8.51 12.28
C PRO A 684 -43.60 7.17 11.96
N LEU A 685 -44.07 6.05 12.53
CA LEU A 685 -43.59 4.69 12.24
C LEU A 685 -44.60 3.88 11.41
N SER A 686 -45.55 4.55 10.74
CA SER A 686 -46.51 3.88 9.87
C SER A 686 -45.84 3.31 8.62
N LEU A 687 -46.44 2.25 8.05
CA LEU A 687 -45.94 1.60 6.84
C LEU A 687 -45.82 2.57 5.66
N ILE A 688 -46.72 3.53 5.52
CA ILE A 688 -46.75 4.50 4.41
C ILE A 688 -45.50 5.42 4.44
N SER A 689 -44.97 5.69 5.63
CA SER A 689 -43.78 6.52 5.86
C SER A 689 -42.47 5.71 5.97
N CYS A 690 -42.54 4.38 5.90
CA CYS A 690 -41.41 3.48 6.14
C CYS A 690 -40.57 3.30 4.87
N GLU A 691 -39.33 3.80 4.89
CA GLU A 691 -38.32 3.47 3.88
C GLU A 691 -37.69 2.09 4.13
N LEU A 692 -37.14 1.47 3.08
CA LEU A 692 -36.52 0.14 3.16
C LEU A 692 -35.41 0.05 4.22
N ALA A 693 -34.64 1.13 4.43
CA ALA A 693 -33.57 1.19 5.42
C ALA A 693 -34.08 1.17 6.88
N GLU A 694 -35.31 1.63 7.13
CA GLU A 694 -35.90 1.70 8.46
C GLU A 694 -36.65 0.42 8.85
N LEU A 695 -37.13 -0.33 7.85
CA LEU A 695 -37.96 -1.52 7.98
C LEU A 695 -37.36 -2.60 8.89
N CYS A 696 -36.04 -2.78 8.85
CA CYS A 696 -35.30 -3.72 9.70
C CYS A 696 -35.50 -3.39 11.20
N SER A 697 -35.19 -2.15 11.60
CA SER A 697 -35.28 -1.71 12.99
C SER A 697 -36.73 -1.65 13.50
N GLN A 698 -37.66 -1.21 12.64
CA GLN A 698 -39.08 -1.07 12.97
C GLN A 698 -39.76 -2.44 13.16
N SER A 699 -39.46 -3.42 12.30
CA SER A 699 -40.02 -4.78 12.40
C SER A 699 -39.54 -5.52 13.66
N LEU A 700 -38.26 -5.41 14.02
CA LEU A 700 -37.74 -5.96 15.27
C LEU A 700 -38.35 -5.28 16.50
N LEU A 701 -38.50 -3.95 16.48
CA LEU A 701 -39.14 -3.22 17.58
C LEU A 701 -40.59 -3.67 17.77
N LEU A 702 -41.35 -3.80 16.69
CA LEU A 702 -42.73 -4.26 16.73
C LEU A 702 -42.84 -5.70 17.25
N ALA A 703 -41.88 -6.56 16.91
CA ALA A 703 -41.83 -7.94 17.39
C ALA A 703 -41.59 -7.99 18.91
N GLN A 704 -40.67 -7.16 19.41
CA GLN A 704 -40.42 -7.04 20.85
C GLN A 704 -41.61 -6.43 21.60
N LEU A 705 -42.27 -5.42 21.04
CA LEU A 705 -43.50 -4.85 21.62
C LEU A 705 -44.62 -5.89 21.72
N PHE A 706 -44.73 -6.81 20.76
CA PHE A 706 -45.68 -7.91 20.81
C PHE A 706 -45.38 -8.89 21.96
N LEU A 707 -44.11 -9.26 22.16
CA LEU A 707 -43.70 -10.19 23.23
C LEU A 707 -43.91 -9.62 24.64
N HIS A 708 -43.71 -8.31 24.83
CA HIS A 708 -43.78 -7.65 26.14
C HIS A 708 -45.18 -7.13 26.52
N ARG A 709 -46.17 -7.21 25.62
CA ARG A 709 -47.56 -6.77 25.90
C ARG A 709 -48.41 -7.89 26.52
N THR A 710 -49.13 -7.56 27.59
CA THR A 710 -50.08 -8.45 28.26
C THR A 710 -51.48 -8.47 27.63
N GLU A 711 -51.92 -7.37 26.99
CA GLU A 711 -53.17 -7.27 26.24
C GLU A 711 -52.87 -7.27 24.73
N ARG A 712 -53.23 -8.35 24.04
CA ARG A 712 -53.00 -8.51 22.60
C ARG A 712 -54.19 -7.93 21.83
N SER A 713 -53.97 -6.88 21.03
CA SER A 713 -55.00 -6.34 20.14
C SER A 713 -55.05 -7.17 18.86
N GLU A 714 -55.95 -8.16 18.83
CA GLU A 714 -56.09 -9.21 17.81
C GLU A 714 -56.34 -8.67 16.38
N LEU A 715 -56.80 -7.44 16.22
CA LEU A 715 -57.13 -6.84 14.91
C LEU A 715 -55.99 -6.00 14.30
N PHE A 716 -55.05 -5.51 15.13
CA PHE A 716 -53.98 -4.61 14.67
C PHE A 716 -52.92 -5.35 13.85
N TYR A 717 -52.43 -6.50 14.33
CA TYR A 717 -51.34 -7.22 13.68
C TYR A 717 -51.77 -7.86 12.36
N GLY A 718 -53.01 -8.37 12.27
CA GLY A 718 -53.56 -8.86 11.00
C GLY A 718 -53.59 -7.77 9.93
N THR A 719 -54.21 -6.62 10.22
CA THR A 719 -54.31 -5.49 9.28
C THR A 719 -52.96 -4.85 8.93
N TYR A 720 -52.04 -4.75 9.90
CA TYR A 720 -50.69 -4.26 9.68
C TYR A 720 -49.89 -5.17 8.76
N LEU A 721 -49.95 -6.50 8.96
CA LEU A 721 -49.24 -7.47 8.12
C LEU A 721 -49.78 -7.49 6.68
N THR A 722 -51.11 -7.38 6.49
CA THR A 722 -51.69 -7.25 5.14
C THR A 722 -51.14 -6.02 4.41
N GLY A 723 -51.16 -4.85 5.07
CA GLY A 723 -50.64 -3.60 4.48
C GLY A 723 -49.12 -3.60 4.26
N LEU A 724 -48.37 -4.35 5.08
CA LEU A 724 -46.93 -4.52 4.95
C LEU A 724 -46.56 -5.24 3.65
N TRP A 725 -47.30 -6.29 3.27
CA TRP A 725 -47.03 -7.03 2.04
C TRP A 725 -47.25 -6.17 0.79
N GLU A 726 -48.32 -5.37 0.77
CA GLU A 726 -48.58 -4.40 -0.29
C GLU A 726 -47.51 -3.29 -0.34
N HIS A 727 -46.96 -2.90 0.80
CA HIS A 727 -45.86 -1.93 0.87
C HIS A 727 -44.55 -2.50 0.33
N ILE A 728 -44.23 -3.75 0.67
CA ILE A 728 -43.03 -4.45 0.18
C ILE A 728 -43.09 -4.64 -1.34
N ALA A 729 -44.25 -5.01 -1.92
CA ALA A 729 -44.41 -5.07 -3.38
C ALA A 729 -44.13 -3.71 -4.04
N ARG A 730 -44.71 -2.62 -3.51
CA ARG A 730 -44.48 -1.27 -4.04
C ARG A 730 -43.03 -0.83 -3.96
N LEU A 731 -42.33 -1.15 -2.86
CA LEU A 731 -40.91 -0.88 -2.71
C LEU A 731 -40.05 -1.74 -3.65
N ALA A 732 -40.43 -2.99 -3.89
CA ALA A 732 -39.77 -3.91 -4.80
C ALA A 732 -39.87 -3.48 -6.27
N ASP A 733 -40.94 -2.79 -6.66
CA ASP A 733 -41.11 -2.23 -8.00
C ASP A 733 -40.33 -0.91 -8.21
N ALA A 734 -40.16 -0.11 -7.15
CA ALA A 734 -39.54 1.21 -7.23
C ALA A 734 -38.00 1.19 -7.28
N VAL A 735 -37.37 0.12 -6.79
CA VAL A 735 -35.91 0.03 -6.63
C VAL A 735 -35.36 -1.00 -7.60
N GLN A 736 -34.42 -0.63 -8.48
CA GLN A 736 -33.54 -1.63 -9.12
C GLN A 736 -32.72 -2.30 -8.01
N TRP A 737 -33.09 -3.53 -7.66
CA TRP A 737 -32.83 -4.22 -6.39
C TRP A 737 -31.37 -4.18 -5.89
N SER A 738 -31.11 -3.47 -4.78
CA SER A 738 -29.85 -3.56 -4.02
C SER A 738 -29.96 -4.60 -2.91
N ARG A 739 -29.29 -5.76 -3.08
CA ARG A 739 -29.30 -6.87 -2.10
C ARG A 739 -28.89 -6.45 -0.68
N ARG A 740 -27.98 -5.47 -0.55
CA ARG A 740 -27.44 -5.02 0.73
C ARG A 740 -28.48 -4.39 1.68
N LEU A 741 -29.56 -3.81 1.15
CA LEU A 741 -30.60 -3.16 1.96
C LEU A 741 -31.80 -4.08 2.22
N ILE A 742 -32.08 -4.99 1.29
CA ILE A 742 -33.27 -5.86 1.32
C ILE A 742 -33.09 -7.03 2.29
N ASP A 743 -31.95 -7.72 2.25
CA ASP A 743 -31.75 -8.96 3.03
C ASP A 743 -31.93 -8.75 4.56
N PRO A 744 -31.37 -7.69 5.19
CA PRO A 744 -31.58 -7.44 6.63
C PRO A 744 -33.03 -7.11 6.98
N ALA A 745 -33.72 -6.40 6.10
CA ALA A 745 -35.12 -6.03 6.29
C ALA A 745 -36.03 -7.27 6.20
N LEU A 746 -35.83 -8.12 5.18
CA LEU A 746 -36.55 -9.38 5.00
C LEU A 746 -36.31 -10.36 6.17
N HIS A 747 -35.08 -10.44 6.69
CA HIS A 747 -34.78 -11.27 7.86
C HIS A 747 -35.52 -10.80 9.12
N SER A 748 -35.54 -9.50 9.36
CA SER A 748 -36.22 -8.88 10.52
C SER A 748 -37.74 -9.05 10.45
N LEU A 749 -38.32 -8.96 9.25
CA LEU A 749 -39.72 -9.26 9.00
C LEU A 749 -40.06 -10.73 9.26
N THR A 750 -39.16 -11.65 8.85
CA THR A 750 -39.32 -13.07 9.13
C THR A 750 -39.41 -13.33 10.64
N ALA A 751 -38.56 -12.65 11.43
CA ALA A 751 -38.61 -12.75 12.89
C ALA A 751 -39.93 -12.22 13.49
N LEU A 752 -40.40 -11.05 13.03
CA LEU A 752 -41.69 -10.49 13.45
C LEU A 752 -42.85 -11.45 13.17
N VAL A 753 -42.95 -11.93 11.92
CA VAL A 753 -44.06 -12.81 11.51
C VAL A 753 -43.98 -14.15 12.24
N ALA A 754 -42.78 -14.73 12.42
CA ALA A 754 -42.61 -15.97 13.17
C ALA A 754 -43.12 -15.83 14.62
N ILE A 755 -42.77 -14.74 15.30
CA ILE A 755 -43.20 -14.45 16.68
C ILE A 755 -44.73 -14.31 16.77
N VAL A 756 -45.34 -13.51 15.89
CA VAL A 756 -46.80 -13.30 15.85
C VAL A 756 -47.51 -14.61 15.51
N TYR A 757 -47.01 -15.34 14.51
CA TYR A 757 -47.58 -16.59 14.06
C TYR A 757 -47.51 -17.68 15.16
N GLU A 758 -46.41 -17.80 15.89
CA GLU A 758 -46.28 -18.78 16.98
C GLU A 758 -47.30 -18.53 18.10
N HIS A 759 -47.57 -17.26 18.44
CA HIS A 759 -48.31 -16.91 19.65
C HIS A 759 -49.78 -16.52 19.42
N GLU A 760 -50.20 -16.21 18.18
CA GLU A 760 -51.54 -15.69 17.87
C GLU A 760 -52.26 -16.57 16.82
N THR A 761 -53.09 -17.50 17.29
CA THR A 761 -53.74 -18.51 16.45
C THR A 761 -54.80 -17.97 15.48
N VAL A 762 -55.47 -16.87 15.81
CA VAL A 762 -56.53 -16.24 15.00
C VAL A 762 -55.97 -15.60 13.73
N SER A 763 -54.80 -14.95 13.84
CA SER A 763 -54.15 -14.23 12.74
C SER A 763 -53.40 -15.15 11.76
N ARG A 764 -53.15 -16.43 12.11
CA ARG A 764 -52.44 -17.39 11.23
C ARG A 764 -53.09 -17.58 9.87
N LEU A 765 -54.41 -17.74 9.85
CA LEU A 765 -55.16 -18.04 8.61
C LEU A 765 -55.23 -16.80 7.70
N ALA A 766 -55.28 -15.60 8.29
CA ALA A 766 -55.18 -14.34 7.55
C ALA A 766 -53.78 -14.16 6.94
N ILE A 767 -52.72 -14.38 7.73
CA ILE A 767 -51.32 -14.32 7.26
C ILE A 767 -51.08 -15.32 6.12
N GLU A 768 -51.53 -16.57 6.25
CA GLU A 768 -51.38 -17.59 5.20
C GLU A 768 -52.16 -17.24 3.92
N ASN A 769 -53.36 -16.66 4.04
CA ASN A 769 -54.15 -16.24 2.88
C ASN A 769 -53.52 -15.05 2.15
N ASP A 770 -53.05 -14.05 2.90
CA ASP A 770 -52.39 -12.86 2.34
C ASP A 770 -51.07 -13.24 1.66
N VAL A 771 -50.27 -14.11 2.31
CA VAL A 771 -49.04 -14.63 1.72
C VAL A 771 -49.35 -15.42 0.44
N ARG A 772 -50.37 -16.28 0.45
CA ARG A 772 -50.79 -17.03 -0.74
C ARG A 772 -51.20 -16.10 -1.88
N GLN A 773 -52.01 -15.08 -1.60
CA GLN A 773 -52.45 -14.11 -2.60
C GLN A 773 -51.27 -13.33 -3.19
N PHE A 774 -50.31 -12.92 -2.36
CA PHE A 774 -49.10 -12.24 -2.81
C PHE A 774 -48.23 -13.12 -3.72
N LEU A 775 -48.01 -14.39 -3.34
CA LEU A 775 -47.23 -15.37 -4.10
C LEU A 775 -47.80 -15.59 -5.52
N VAL A 776 -49.13 -15.54 -5.67
CA VAL A 776 -49.80 -15.67 -6.97
C VAL A 776 -49.69 -14.38 -7.79
N SER A 777 -49.78 -13.21 -7.14
CA SER A 777 -49.92 -11.91 -7.81
C SER A 777 -48.58 -11.29 -8.25
N ASN A 778 -47.47 -11.60 -7.56
CA ASN A 778 -46.19 -10.90 -7.68
C ASN A 778 -45.00 -11.84 -7.97
N GLN A 779 -45.17 -12.74 -8.94
CA GLN A 779 -44.19 -13.81 -9.28
C GLN A 779 -42.83 -13.30 -9.81
N SER A 780 -42.71 -12.02 -10.17
CA SER A 780 -41.47 -11.38 -10.60
C SER A 780 -40.46 -11.14 -9.46
N HIS A 781 -40.87 -11.23 -8.19
CA HIS A 781 -40.06 -10.79 -7.04
C HIS A 781 -39.57 -11.97 -6.19
N MET A 782 -38.64 -12.75 -6.74
CA MET A 782 -38.19 -14.03 -6.16
C MET A 782 -37.71 -14.00 -4.71
N PRO A 783 -36.90 -13.02 -4.24
CA PRO A 783 -36.51 -12.99 -2.83
C PRO A 783 -37.63 -12.61 -1.85
N CYS A 784 -38.66 -11.86 -2.29
CA CYS A 784 -39.86 -11.60 -1.49
C CYS A 784 -40.68 -12.89 -1.34
N ILE A 785 -40.88 -13.62 -2.44
CA ILE A 785 -41.53 -14.93 -2.48
C ILE A 785 -40.86 -15.91 -1.51
N CYS A 786 -39.53 -16.03 -1.58
CA CYS A 786 -38.71 -16.85 -0.69
C CYS A 786 -38.87 -16.46 0.79
N THR A 787 -38.81 -15.17 1.10
CA THR A 787 -38.94 -14.67 2.48
C THR A 787 -40.32 -14.94 3.07
N MET A 788 -41.38 -14.75 2.29
CA MET A 788 -42.75 -14.91 2.80
C MET A 788 -43.08 -16.37 3.11
N VAL A 789 -42.56 -17.30 2.32
CA VAL A 789 -42.66 -18.73 2.62
C VAL A 789 -41.84 -19.09 3.87
N ARG A 790 -40.66 -18.48 4.03
CA ARG A 790 -39.83 -18.61 5.22
C ARG A 790 -40.53 -18.11 6.49
N CYS A 791 -41.33 -17.05 6.39
CA CYS A 791 -42.11 -16.50 7.52
C CYS A 791 -43.11 -17.51 8.09
N VAL A 792 -43.81 -18.26 7.22
CA VAL A 792 -44.76 -19.30 7.65
C VAL A 792 -44.03 -20.51 8.26
N ALA A 793 -42.89 -20.89 7.67
CA ALA A 793 -42.11 -22.02 8.16
C ALA A 793 -41.39 -21.75 9.50
N ALA A 794 -40.92 -20.52 9.72
CA ALA A 794 -40.24 -20.12 10.96
C ALA A 794 -41.15 -20.08 12.19
N GLY A 795 -42.45 -19.81 12.02
CA GLY A 795 -43.42 -19.74 13.13
C GLY A 795 -44.01 -21.08 13.57
N SER A 796 -44.05 -22.10 12.70
CA SER A 796 -44.42 -23.48 13.06
C SER A 796 -43.98 -24.48 11.99
N ALA A 797 -43.01 -25.33 12.31
CA ALA A 797 -42.52 -26.39 11.41
C ALA A 797 -43.64 -27.35 10.96
N SER A 798 -44.70 -27.52 11.76
CA SER A 798 -45.84 -28.39 11.43
C SER A 798 -46.81 -27.79 10.40
N ALA A 799 -46.82 -26.46 10.23
CA ALA A 799 -47.71 -25.74 9.31
C ALA A 799 -47.13 -25.56 7.90
N ALA A 800 -45.81 -25.69 7.74
CA ALA A 800 -45.13 -25.45 6.48
C ALA A 800 -45.54 -26.43 5.36
N SER A 801 -45.68 -27.72 5.67
CA SER A 801 -46.06 -28.75 4.67
C SER A 801 -47.52 -28.61 4.20
N PRO A 802 -48.52 -28.42 5.09
CA PRO A 802 -49.88 -28.04 4.68
C PRO A 802 -49.94 -26.77 3.82
N PHE A 803 -49.15 -25.75 4.18
CA PHE A 803 -49.09 -24.49 3.44
C PHE A 803 -48.53 -24.69 2.03
N LEU A 804 -47.40 -25.40 1.88
CA LEU A 804 -46.81 -25.74 0.57
C LEU A 804 -47.80 -26.52 -0.32
N ARG A 805 -48.58 -27.44 0.24
CA ARG A 805 -49.64 -28.17 -0.51
C ARG A 805 -50.75 -27.24 -1.00
N SER A 806 -51.07 -26.18 -0.24
CA SER A 806 -52.08 -25.20 -0.64
C SER A 806 -51.59 -24.25 -1.74
N VAL A 807 -50.29 -23.96 -1.78
CA VAL A 807 -49.66 -23.05 -2.76
C VAL A 807 -49.28 -23.77 -4.04
N TYR A 808 -48.88 -25.05 -3.96
CA TYR A 808 -48.48 -25.91 -5.08
C TYR A 808 -49.37 -25.79 -6.34
N PRO A 809 -50.71 -25.89 -6.28
CA PRO A 809 -51.55 -25.83 -7.47
C PRO A 809 -51.70 -24.43 -8.07
N GLN A 810 -51.20 -23.38 -7.41
CA GLN A 810 -51.40 -21.97 -7.81
C GLN A 810 -50.15 -21.32 -8.41
N LEU A 811 -48.99 -21.98 -8.33
CA LEU A 811 -47.74 -21.50 -8.93
C LEU A 811 -47.64 -21.97 -10.39
N LEU A 812 -47.38 -21.04 -11.31
CA LEU A 812 -47.29 -21.31 -12.75
C LEU A 812 -45.99 -22.04 -13.12
N GLU A 813 -44.89 -21.78 -12.41
CA GLU A 813 -43.57 -22.36 -12.70
C GLU A 813 -43.06 -23.24 -11.55
N ARG A 814 -42.60 -24.44 -11.89
CA ARG A 814 -42.00 -25.38 -10.95
C ARG A 814 -40.72 -24.85 -10.30
N ALA A 815 -39.99 -23.95 -10.97
CA ALA A 815 -38.80 -23.30 -10.44
C ALA A 815 -39.10 -22.46 -9.18
N HIS A 816 -40.22 -21.73 -9.17
CA HIS A 816 -40.65 -20.94 -8.02
C HIS A 816 -41.03 -21.82 -6.83
N LEU A 817 -41.74 -22.93 -7.09
CA LEU A 817 -42.07 -23.92 -6.06
C LEU A 817 -40.80 -24.49 -5.41
N LEU A 818 -39.77 -24.82 -6.20
CA LEU A 818 -38.53 -25.38 -5.66
C LEU A 818 -37.87 -24.42 -4.67
N LEU A 819 -37.78 -23.14 -5.02
CA LEU A 819 -37.20 -22.11 -4.14
C LEU A 819 -38.00 -21.92 -2.85
N CYS A 820 -39.34 -21.95 -2.93
CA CYS A 820 -40.20 -21.97 -1.76
C CYS A 820 -39.89 -23.17 -0.85
N VAL A 821 -39.75 -24.37 -1.42
CA VAL A 821 -39.39 -25.58 -0.65
C VAL A 821 -37.97 -25.48 -0.07
N GLY A 822 -37.03 -24.87 -0.80
CA GLY A 822 -35.67 -24.57 -0.37
C GLY A 822 -35.60 -23.73 0.91
N GLU A 823 -36.37 -22.65 0.96
CA GLU A 823 -36.46 -21.76 2.12
C GLU A 823 -37.15 -22.41 3.32
N VAL A 824 -38.20 -23.21 3.09
CA VAL A 824 -38.81 -24.03 4.16
C VAL A 824 -37.78 -25.02 4.71
N GLY A 825 -37.04 -25.70 3.83
CA GLY A 825 -36.03 -26.69 4.21
C GLY A 825 -34.82 -26.08 4.90
N GLN A 826 -34.55 -24.79 4.72
CA GLN A 826 -33.53 -24.09 5.48
C GLN A 826 -33.93 -23.87 6.95
N THR A 827 -35.22 -23.69 7.23
CA THR A 827 -35.75 -23.36 8.56
C THR A 827 -36.30 -24.55 9.32
N SER A 828 -36.68 -25.63 8.63
CA SER A 828 -37.30 -26.81 9.22
C SER A 828 -36.97 -28.10 8.47
N GLY A 829 -37.14 -29.24 9.13
CA GLY A 829 -36.99 -30.55 8.49
C GLY A 829 -38.11 -30.82 7.48
N LEU A 830 -37.76 -31.17 6.25
CA LEU A 830 -38.72 -31.46 5.19
C LEU A 830 -39.29 -32.87 5.32
N GLY A 831 -40.59 -33.00 5.00
CA GLY A 831 -41.23 -34.31 4.81
C GLY A 831 -40.62 -35.08 3.62
N VAL A 832 -40.87 -36.40 3.57
CA VAL A 832 -40.31 -37.31 2.55
C VAL A 832 -40.69 -36.86 1.12
N GLU A 833 -41.93 -36.45 0.92
CA GLU A 833 -42.46 -35.96 -0.37
C GLU A 833 -41.64 -34.77 -0.91
N TRP A 834 -41.39 -33.77 -0.06
CA TRP A 834 -40.65 -32.56 -0.44
C TRP A 834 -39.15 -32.81 -0.59
N SER A 835 -38.59 -33.70 0.23
CA SER A 835 -37.19 -34.11 0.12
C SER A 835 -36.90 -34.79 -1.23
N GLU A 836 -37.77 -35.72 -1.66
CA GLU A 836 -37.66 -36.36 -2.97
C GLU A 836 -37.87 -35.37 -4.13
N LEU A 837 -38.77 -34.40 -3.99
CA LEU A 837 -39.00 -33.37 -5.00
C LEU A 837 -37.73 -32.55 -5.28
N VAL A 838 -37.07 -32.07 -4.23
CA VAL A 838 -35.89 -31.21 -4.34
C VAL A 838 -34.67 -32.01 -4.77
N ILE A 839 -34.49 -33.24 -4.26
CA ILE A 839 -33.40 -34.14 -4.68
C ILE A 839 -33.48 -34.46 -6.18
N ASN A 840 -34.68 -34.74 -6.71
CA ASN A 840 -34.83 -35.11 -8.11
C ASN A 840 -34.91 -33.88 -9.06
N SER A 841 -35.00 -32.66 -8.51
CA SER A 841 -35.15 -31.43 -9.30
C SER A 841 -33.93 -31.11 -10.18
N VAL A 842 -32.72 -31.39 -9.72
CA VAL A 842 -31.47 -31.17 -10.48
C VAL A 842 -31.29 -32.17 -11.63
N GLN A 843 -32.11 -33.23 -11.68
CA GLN A 843 -32.19 -34.18 -12.78
C GLN A 843 -33.35 -33.86 -13.75
N SER A 844 -34.06 -32.74 -13.54
CA SER A 844 -35.23 -32.39 -14.34
C SER A 844 -34.88 -32.17 -15.81
N LYS A 845 -35.75 -32.67 -16.70
CA LYS A 845 -35.71 -32.44 -18.15
C LYS A 845 -36.45 -31.16 -18.56
N GLU A 846 -37.05 -30.44 -17.62
CA GLU A 846 -37.92 -29.28 -17.88
C GLU A 846 -37.16 -27.98 -18.20
N GLY A 847 -35.83 -27.95 -18.04
CA GLY A 847 -34.99 -26.81 -18.45
C GLY A 847 -33.91 -26.45 -17.41
N GLU A 848 -33.00 -25.55 -17.79
CA GLU A 848 -31.88 -25.13 -16.93
C GLU A 848 -32.34 -24.32 -15.71
N LEU A 849 -33.39 -23.49 -15.86
CA LEU A 849 -33.95 -22.70 -14.76
C LEU A 849 -34.41 -23.58 -13.58
N VAL A 850 -35.11 -24.68 -13.88
CA VAL A 850 -35.57 -25.64 -12.86
C VAL A 850 -34.39 -26.33 -12.18
N ARG A 851 -33.32 -26.65 -12.93
CA ARG A 851 -32.10 -27.26 -12.36
C ARG A 851 -31.32 -26.28 -11.48
N SER A 852 -31.14 -25.03 -11.90
CA SER A 852 -30.45 -24.00 -11.10
C SER A 852 -31.24 -23.62 -9.85
N CYS A 853 -32.57 -23.49 -9.96
CA CYS A 853 -33.43 -23.28 -8.79
C CYS A 853 -33.42 -24.51 -7.87
N GLY A 854 -33.39 -25.71 -8.42
CA GLY A 854 -33.21 -26.96 -7.69
C GLY A 854 -31.88 -27.04 -6.94
N GLU A 855 -30.79 -26.66 -7.57
CA GLU A 855 -29.44 -26.56 -6.98
C GLU A 855 -29.44 -25.61 -5.77
N LEU A 856 -29.95 -24.39 -5.96
CA LEU A 856 -30.03 -23.41 -4.87
C LEU A 856 -30.92 -23.94 -3.72
N SER A 857 -32.07 -24.51 -4.05
CA SER A 857 -32.99 -25.09 -3.06
C SER A 857 -32.35 -26.23 -2.27
N LEU A 858 -31.59 -27.10 -2.94
CA LEU A 858 -30.81 -28.17 -2.32
C LEU A 858 -29.79 -27.59 -1.34
N SER A 859 -29.02 -26.58 -1.77
CA SER A 859 -28.01 -25.96 -0.92
C SER A 859 -28.60 -25.37 0.36
N LEU A 860 -29.77 -24.71 0.27
CA LEU A 860 -30.48 -24.13 1.40
C LEU A 860 -31.03 -25.21 2.35
N CYS A 861 -31.61 -26.29 1.82
CA CYS A 861 -32.14 -27.39 2.61
C CYS A 861 -31.07 -28.15 3.40
N MET A 862 -29.88 -28.31 2.80
CA MET A 862 -28.75 -29.01 3.40
C MET A 862 -28.22 -28.35 4.68
N LEU A 863 -28.47 -27.05 4.87
CA LEU A 863 -28.01 -26.31 6.05
C LEU A 863 -28.72 -26.75 7.35
N HIS A 864 -29.97 -27.23 7.26
CA HIS A 864 -30.77 -27.54 8.45
C HIS A 864 -30.47 -28.96 9.00
N PRO A 865 -30.18 -29.13 10.31
CA PRO A 865 -29.83 -30.43 10.90
C PRO A 865 -30.87 -31.54 10.67
N GLY A 866 -32.17 -31.17 10.64
CA GLY A 866 -33.27 -32.10 10.36
C GLY A 866 -33.28 -32.70 8.95
N ASN A 867 -32.50 -32.15 8.01
CA ASN A 867 -32.38 -32.63 6.64
C ASN A 867 -31.05 -33.36 6.35
N SER A 868 -30.21 -33.56 7.38
CA SER A 868 -28.90 -34.19 7.26
C SER A 868 -28.99 -35.58 6.62
N ARG A 869 -29.87 -36.46 7.12
CA ARG A 869 -30.05 -37.82 6.62
C ARG A 869 -30.92 -37.90 5.37
N SER A 870 -31.97 -37.10 5.27
CA SER A 870 -32.94 -37.15 4.18
C SER A 870 -32.44 -36.51 2.89
N ILE A 871 -31.58 -35.49 2.97
CA ILE A 871 -31.11 -34.71 1.83
C ILE A 871 -29.58 -34.70 1.75
N LEU A 872 -28.88 -34.16 2.76
CA LEU A 872 -27.44 -33.91 2.68
C LEU A 872 -26.62 -35.19 2.44
N MET A 873 -26.83 -36.25 3.22
CA MET A 873 -26.13 -37.54 3.03
C MET A 873 -26.45 -38.19 1.68
N ARG A 874 -27.72 -38.17 1.26
CA ARG A 874 -28.14 -38.71 -0.05
C ARG A 874 -27.55 -37.93 -1.23
N CYS A 875 -27.46 -36.61 -1.11
CA CYS A 875 -26.78 -35.79 -2.11
C CYS A 875 -25.27 -36.03 -2.10
N GLY A 876 -24.68 -36.27 -0.92
CA GLY A 876 -23.27 -36.68 -0.79
C GLY A 876 -22.99 -38.01 -1.49
N GLU A 877 -23.84 -39.02 -1.29
CA GLU A 877 -23.76 -40.31 -1.99
C GLU A 877 -23.90 -40.15 -3.52
N ARG A 878 -24.88 -39.35 -3.97
CA ARG A 878 -25.09 -39.03 -5.40
C ARG A 878 -23.97 -38.17 -6.01
N ALA A 879 -23.29 -37.35 -5.21
CA ALA A 879 -22.13 -36.57 -5.62
C ALA A 879 -20.85 -37.41 -5.70
N ALA A 880 -20.75 -38.47 -4.89
CA ALA A 880 -19.63 -39.41 -4.89
C ALA A 880 -19.73 -40.47 -6.02
N ASP A 881 -20.94 -40.86 -6.42
CA ASP A 881 -21.18 -41.84 -7.47
C ASP A 881 -21.03 -41.24 -8.89
N SER A 882 -20.04 -41.74 -9.64
CA SER A 882 -19.75 -41.31 -11.01
C SER A 882 -20.83 -41.70 -12.02
N GLY A 883 -21.69 -42.68 -11.69
CA GLY A 883 -22.82 -43.11 -12.52
C GLY A 883 -24.07 -42.23 -12.39
N THR A 884 -24.08 -41.27 -11.46
CA THR A 884 -25.27 -40.47 -11.17
C THR A 884 -25.48 -39.35 -12.21
N VAL A 885 -26.67 -39.35 -12.82
CA VAL A 885 -27.12 -38.28 -13.73
C VAL A 885 -27.22 -36.96 -12.95
N GLY A 886 -26.61 -35.90 -13.48
CA GLY A 886 -26.64 -34.56 -12.85
C GLY A 886 -25.67 -34.38 -11.67
N ARG A 887 -24.67 -35.26 -11.51
CA ARG A 887 -23.62 -35.20 -10.46
C ARG A 887 -23.09 -33.78 -10.19
N TYR A 888 -22.75 -33.04 -11.24
CA TYR A 888 -22.24 -31.66 -11.17
C TYR A 888 -23.12 -30.74 -10.29
N TYR A 889 -24.45 -30.80 -10.42
CA TYR A 889 -25.35 -29.93 -9.64
C TYR A 889 -25.42 -30.33 -8.17
N TYR A 890 -25.33 -31.62 -7.83
CA TYR A 890 -25.25 -32.05 -6.43
C TYR A 890 -23.95 -31.56 -5.79
N VAL A 891 -22.83 -31.74 -6.48
CA VAL A 891 -21.51 -31.27 -6.05
C VAL A 891 -21.53 -29.75 -5.82
N LYS A 892 -22.05 -29.00 -6.79
CA LYS A 892 -22.16 -27.55 -6.72
C LYS A 892 -23.09 -27.08 -5.58
N SER A 893 -24.23 -27.76 -5.38
CA SER A 893 -25.14 -27.48 -4.26
C SER A 893 -24.48 -27.67 -2.91
N ILE A 894 -23.68 -28.73 -2.75
CA ILE A 894 -22.96 -29.03 -1.50
C ILE A 894 -21.85 -28.02 -1.27
N LYS A 895 -21.11 -27.61 -2.32
CA LYS A 895 -20.12 -26.52 -2.23
C LYS A 895 -20.75 -25.22 -1.73
N GLU A 896 -21.86 -24.81 -2.34
CA GLU A 896 -22.57 -23.59 -1.96
C GLU A 896 -23.06 -23.69 -0.50
N ALA A 897 -23.66 -24.82 -0.11
CA ALA A 897 -24.13 -25.04 1.25
C ALA A 897 -22.99 -25.02 2.29
N ALA A 898 -21.87 -25.68 2.00
CA ALA A 898 -20.69 -25.70 2.86
C ALA A 898 -20.08 -24.29 3.00
N THR A 899 -20.06 -23.51 1.91
CA THR A 899 -19.60 -22.11 1.94
C THR A 899 -20.53 -21.22 2.76
N LEU A 900 -21.85 -21.35 2.56
CA LEU A 900 -22.85 -20.60 3.35
C LEU A 900 -22.80 -20.97 4.84
N ALA A 901 -22.47 -22.21 5.17
CA ALA A 901 -22.33 -22.66 6.55
C ALA A 901 -21.20 -21.95 7.31
N LEU A 902 -20.15 -21.45 6.63
CA LEU A 902 -19.01 -20.76 7.28
C LEU A 902 -19.42 -19.51 8.05
N SER A 903 -20.45 -18.82 7.56
CA SER A 903 -20.97 -17.60 8.17
C SER A 903 -22.04 -17.85 9.26
N ARG A 904 -22.39 -19.10 9.56
CA ARG A 904 -23.56 -19.46 10.40
C ARG A 904 -23.18 -20.44 11.50
N CYS A 905 -23.84 -20.36 12.66
CA CYS A 905 -23.68 -21.33 13.75
C CYS A 905 -24.74 -22.45 13.66
N CYS A 906 -24.40 -23.66 14.10
CA CYS A 906 -25.33 -24.78 14.31
C CYS A 906 -26.05 -25.33 13.06
N THR A 907 -25.38 -25.36 11.90
CA THR A 907 -25.90 -26.03 10.69
C THR A 907 -25.61 -27.53 10.70
N ALA A 908 -26.22 -28.30 9.79
CA ALA A 908 -25.95 -29.73 9.62
C ALA A 908 -24.47 -30.06 9.35
N PHE A 909 -23.71 -29.11 8.80
CA PHE A 909 -22.29 -29.26 8.50
C PHE A 909 -21.38 -29.13 9.74
N HIS A 910 -21.90 -28.60 10.84
CA HIS A 910 -21.19 -28.51 12.13
C HIS A 910 -21.29 -29.80 12.95
N ASP A 911 -22.14 -30.75 12.54
CA ASP A 911 -22.20 -32.06 13.16
C ASP A 911 -21.07 -32.95 12.60
N ALA A 912 -20.08 -33.25 13.45
CA ALA A 912 -18.96 -34.12 13.11
C ALA A 912 -19.40 -35.53 12.66
N ALA A 913 -20.56 -36.01 13.11
CA ALA A 913 -21.12 -37.28 12.68
C ALA A 913 -21.62 -37.27 11.21
N VAL A 914 -21.79 -36.09 10.62
CA VAL A 914 -22.25 -35.89 9.24
C VAL A 914 -21.12 -35.41 8.33
N SER A 915 -20.35 -34.41 8.77
CA SER A 915 -19.27 -33.82 7.97
C SER A 915 -18.09 -34.76 7.75
N LYS A 916 -17.72 -35.60 8.74
CA LYS A 916 -16.62 -36.57 8.60
C LYS A 916 -16.93 -37.68 7.58
N PRO A 917 -18.11 -38.34 7.60
CA PRO A 917 -18.49 -39.27 6.55
C PRO A 917 -18.57 -38.64 5.15
N LEU A 918 -19.11 -37.42 5.02
CA LEU A 918 -19.20 -36.71 3.74
C LEU A 918 -17.83 -36.38 3.16
N LEU A 919 -16.92 -35.87 4.00
CA LEU A 919 -15.55 -35.59 3.60
C LEU A 919 -14.86 -36.87 3.12
N ASN A 920 -15.00 -37.99 3.83
CA ASN A 920 -14.46 -39.28 3.42
C ASN A 920 -15.05 -39.76 2.07
N LEU A 921 -16.37 -39.61 1.88
CA LEU A 921 -17.03 -39.96 0.62
C LEU A 921 -16.48 -39.17 -0.57
N PHE A 922 -16.25 -37.86 -0.40
CA PHE A 922 -15.71 -37.02 -1.47
C PHE A 922 -14.23 -37.29 -1.75
N LEU A 923 -13.43 -37.49 -0.70
CA LEU A 923 -12.01 -37.85 -0.81
C LEU A 923 -11.80 -39.22 -1.50
N GLN A 924 -12.79 -40.11 -1.44
CA GLN A 924 -12.79 -41.43 -2.09
C GLN A 924 -13.51 -41.45 -3.45
N SER A 925 -14.10 -40.34 -3.88
CA SER A 925 -14.87 -40.28 -5.13
C SER A 925 -13.97 -40.16 -6.36
N HIS A 926 -14.45 -40.68 -7.52
CA HIS A 926 -13.68 -40.65 -8.75
C HIS A 926 -13.68 -39.25 -9.39
N PRO A 927 -12.55 -38.77 -9.94
CA PRO A 927 -12.48 -37.46 -10.57
C PRO A 927 -13.33 -37.40 -11.84
N SER A 928 -14.14 -36.35 -12.02
CA SER A 928 -14.86 -36.08 -13.27
C SER A 928 -14.84 -34.59 -13.64
N ALA A 929 -15.59 -34.14 -14.65
CA ALA A 929 -15.53 -32.75 -15.14
C ALA A 929 -15.91 -31.68 -14.07
N ASP A 930 -16.57 -32.11 -12.99
CA ASP A 930 -16.98 -31.31 -11.83
C ASP A 930 -15.92 -31.22 -10.72
N LEU A 931 -14.69 -31.69 -10.99
CA LEU A 931 -13.61 -31.84 -10.03
C LEU A 931 -13.34 -30.58 -9.21
N VAL A 932 -13.33 -29.42 -9.85
CA VAL A 932 -13.06 -28.13 -9.19
C VAL A 932 -14.16 -27.79 -8.18
N GLU A 933 -15.42 -28.10 -8.50
CA GLU A 933 -16.55 -27.84 -7.61
C GLU A 933 -16.56 -28.81 -6.43
N LEU A 934 -16.22 -30.08 -6.68
CA LEU A 934 -16.08 -31.11 -5.65
C LEU A 934 -14.97 -30.73 -4.66
N TYR A 935 -13.88 -30.20 -5.17
CA TYR A 935 -12.77 -29.74 -4.34
C TYR A 935 -13.12 -28.47 -3.55
N GLY A 936 -13.92 -27.57 -4.12
CA GLY A 936 -14.49 -26.43 -3.39
C GLY A 936 -15.40 -26.88 -2.25
N ALA A 937 -16.21 -27.92 -2.46
CA ALA A 937 -17.06 -28.51 -1.42
C ALA A 937 -16.25 -29.10 -0.27
N CYS A 938 -15.21 -29.90 -0.57
CA CYS A 938 -14.29 -30.42 0.45
C CYS A 938 -13.64 -29.30 1.28
N ALA A 939 -13.24 -28.20 0.64
CA ALA A 939 -12.64 -27.06 1.32
C ALA A 939 -13.60 -26.38 2.30
N GLY A 940 -14.85 -26.12 1.87
CA GLY A 940 -15.89 -25.52 2.73
C GLY A 940 -16.21 -26.40 3.95
N LEU A 941 -16.23 -27.73 3.77
CA LEU A 941 -16.38 -28.69 4.88
C LEU A 941 -15.20 -28.63 5.85
N LEU A 942 -13.97 -28.46 5.35
CA LEU A 942 -12.75 -28.44 6.14
C LEU A 942 -12.61 -27.16 6.99
N SER A 943 -13.08 -26.02 6.49
CA SER A 943 -13.08 -24.77 7.25
C SER A 943 -13.99 -24.77 8.49
N VAL A 944 -14.94 -25.70 8.60
CA VAL A 944 -15.78 -25.85 9.81
C VAL A 944 -14.98 -26.48 10.97
N PHE A 945 -13.97 -27.29 10.67
CA PHE A 945 -13.09 -27.91 11.68
C PHE A 945 -12.02 -26.94 12.22
N VAL A 946 -12.02 -25.66 11.80
CA VAL A 946 -11.13 -24.60 12.30
C VAL A 946 -11.37 -24.27 13.77
N LEU A 947 -12.59 -24.52 14.28
CA LEU A 947 -12.92 -24.33 15.70
C LEU A 947 -12.33 -25.41 16.62
N ASP A 948 -11.76 -26.48 16.05
CA ASP A 948 -11.23 -27.63 16.78
C ASP A 948 -9.76 -27.86 16.38
N ALA A 949 -8.86 -27.08 17.00
CA ALA A 949 -7.42 -27.04 16.69
C ALA A 949 -6.71 -28.40 16.80
N GLU A 950 -7.30 -29.40 17.47
CA GLU A 950 -6.76 -30.75 17.61
C GLU A 950 -6.92 -31.62 16.35
N ASN A 951 -7.78 -31.23 15.39
CA ASN A 951 -8.12 -32.06 14.21
C ASN A 951 -7.33 -31.72 12.93
N GLY A 952 -6.33 -30.82 13.00
CA GLY A 952 -5.43 -30.47 11.89
C GLY A 952 -4.60 -31.64 11.31
N LEU A 953 -4.65 -32.82 11.95
CA LEU A 953 -4.05 -34.06 11.51
C LEU A 953 -4.74 -34.68 10.28
N LEU A 954 -6.06 -34.56 10.10
CA LEU A 954 -6.78 -35.32 9.05
C LEU A 954 -6.40 -34.97 7.60
N ILE A 955 -6.16 -33.69 7.27
CA ILE A 955 -5.70 -33.30 5.93
C ILE A 955 -4.26 -33.72 5.71
N ALA A 956 -3.41 -33.56 6.73
CA ALA A 956 -2.00 -33.95 6.66
C ALA A 956 -1.86 -35.47 6.52
N ASP A 957 -2.64 -36.24 7.28
CA ASP A 957 -2.68 -37.70 7.24
C ASP A 957 -3.14 -38.17 5.85
N ALA A 958 -4.29 -37.70 5.34
CA ALA A 958 -4.78 -38.10 4.02
C ALA A 958 -3.90 -37.62 2.83
N LEU A 959 -3.22 -36.47 2.96
CA LEU A 959 -2.33 -35.94 1.91
C LEU A 959 -0.98 -36.67 1.85
N PHE A 960 -0.46 -37.11 3.00
CA PHE A 960 0.86 -37.71 3.15
C PHE A 960 0.83 -39.22 3.41
N GLU A 961 -0.34 -39.84 3.54
CA GLU A 961 -0.52 -41.30 3.57
C GLU A 961 -0.03 -41.94 2.27
N THR A 962 0.79 -42.98 2.40
CA THR A 962 1.41 -43.69 1.28
C THR A 962 0.43 -44.54 0.47
N GLU A 963 -0.70 -44.92 1.06
CA GLU A 963 -1.75 -45.73 0.42
C GLU A 963 -2.86 -44.89 -0.23
N ALA A 964 -2.85 -43.56 -0.04
CA ALA A 964 -3.87 -42.67 -0.58
C ALA A 964 -3.79 -42.58 -2.11
N SER A 965 -4.96 -42.59 -2.77
CA SER A 965 -5.04 -42.45 -4.22
C SER A 965 -4.50 -41.09 -4.70
N MET A 966 -4.02 -41.02 -5.94
CA MET A 966 -3.51 -39.77 -6.51
C MET A 966 -4.57 -38.65 -6.51
N ASP A 967 -5.83 -39.00 -6.76
CA ASP A 967 -6.94 -38.06 -6.78
C ASP A 967 -7.25 -37.52 -5.38
N THR A 968 -7.18 -38.39 -4.36
CA THR A 968 -7.31 -38.00 -2.94
C THR A 968 -6.23 -36.98 -2.55
N ARG A 969 -4.98 -37.21 -2.94
CA ARG A 969 -3.86 -36.30 -2.63
C ARG A 969 -3.98 -34.95 -3.36
N VAL A 970 -4.42 -34.96 -4.63
CA VAL A 970 -4.71 -33.71 -5.39
C VAL A 970 -5.86 -32.95 -4.73
N THR A 971 -6.90 -33.64 -4.30
CA THR A 971 -8.04 -33.06 -3.57
C THR A 971 -7.58 -32.33 -2.32
N CYS A 972 -6.74 -32.98 -1.51
CA CYS A 972 -6.20 -32.40 -0.28
C CYS A 972 -5.36 -31.14 -0.54
N MET A 973 -4.57 -31.09 -1.62
CA MET A 973 -3.80 -29.90 -2.01
C MET A 973 -4.69 -28.71 -2.39
N VAL A 974 -5.78 -28.96 -3.13
CA VAL A 974 -6.72 -27.91 -3.52
C VAL A 974 -7.53 -27.42 -2.32
N ALA A 975 -7.96 -28.35 -1.46
CA ALA A 975 -8.62 -28.02 -0.22
C ALA A 975 -7.76 -27.13 0.67
N LEU A 976 -6.46 -27.46 0.83
CA LEU A 976 -5.50 -26.64 1.59
C LEU A 976 -5.37 -25.22 1.03
N ARG A 977 -5.38 -25.05 -0.29
CA ARG A 977 -5.34 -23.72 -0.94
C ARG A 977 -6.56 -22.86 -0.60
N TYR A 978 -7.77 -23.42 -0.73
CA TYR A 978 -9.01 -22.70 -0.43
C TYR A 978 -9.17 -22.45 1.07
N PHE A 979 -8.75 -23.40 1.90
CA PHE A 979 -8.71 -23.28 3.35
C PHE A 979 -7.87 -22.09 3.81
N LEU A 980 -6.67 -21.90 3.24
CA LEU A 980 -5.86 -20.70 3.52
C LEU A 980 -6.58 -19.39 3.16
N SER A 981 -7.36 -19.39 2.08
CA SER A 981 -8.13 -18.21 1.66
C SER A 981 -9.24 -17.89 2.66
N ALA A 982 -9.98 -18.91 3.11
CA ALA A 982 -11.04 -18.76 4.10
C ALA A 982 -10.52 -18.32 5.49
N LEU A 983 -9.36 -18.83 5.93
CA LEU A 983 -8.75 -18.43 7.19
C LEU A 983 -8.38 -16.94 7.23
N VAL A 984 -7.88 -16.39 6.13
CA VAL A 984 -7.58 -14.96 5.99
C VAL A 984 -8.85 -14.12 6.09
N GLU A 985 -9.94 -14.54 5.43
CA GLU A 985 -11.23 -13.83 5.47
C GLU A 985 -11.84 -13.76 6.87
N HIS A 986 -11.53 -14.74 7.74
CA HIS A 986 -12.06 -14.82 9.10
C HIS A 986 -11.09 -14.37 10.19
N SER A 987 -9.95 -13.75 9.82
CA SER A 987 -8.95 -13.24 10.77
C SER A 987 -8.45 -14.30 11.78
N ALA A 988 -8.48 -15.58 11.40
CA ALA A 988 -7.99 -16.67 12.24
C ALA A 988 -6.45 -16.74 12.19
N SER A 989 -5.81 -17.21 13.27
CA SER A 989 -4.36 -17.42 13.28
C SER A 989 -3.97 -18.55 12.32
N ILE A 990 -3.26 -18.21 11.24
CA ILE A 990 -2.93 -19.13 10.16
C ILE A 990 -1.58 -19.84 10.40
N GLU A 991 -0.80 -19.42 11.40
CA GLU A 991 0.58 -19.89 11.60
C GLU A 991 0.69 -21.39 11.91
N THR A 992 -0.30 -21.96 12.58
CA THR A 992 -0.36 -23.40 12.93
C THR A 992 -0.29 -24.31 11.69
N TYR A 993 -0.70 -23.82 10.52
CA TYR A 993 -0.73 -24.60 9.28
C TYR A 993 0.54 -24.47 8.43
N ARG A 994 1.49 -23.62 8.82
CA ARG A 994 2.75 -23.41 8.09
C ARG A 994 3.50 -24.72 7.82
N PRO A 995 3.68 -25.66 8.78
CA PRO A 995 4.43 -26.90 8.51
C PRO A 995 3.77 -27.79 7.45
N ILE A 996 2.43 -27.86 7.44
CA ILE A 996 1.66 -28.65 6.47
C ILE A 996 1.82 -28.05 5.07
N VAL A 997 1.75 -26.73 4.96
CA VAL A 997 1.92 -26.00 3.69
C VAL A 997 3.34 -26.17 3.15
N VAL A 998 4.38 -26.00 3.98
CA VAL A 998 5.77 -26.21 3.55
C VAL A 998 5.97 -27.65 3.07
N ARG A 999 5.46 -28.64 3.82
CA ARG A 999 5.53 -30.05 3.43
C ARG A 999 4.78 -30.35 2.13
N ALA A 1000 3.64 -29.69 1.89
CA ALA A 1000 2.88 -29.80 0.65
C ALA A 1000 3.65 -29.22 -0.55
N LEU A 1001 4.37 -28.11 -0.35
CA LEU A 1001 5.20 -27.49 -1.39
C LEU A 1001 6.43 -28.32 -1.77
N LEU A 1002 6.91 -29.21 -0.88
CA LEU A 1002 7.97 -30.19 -1.20
C LEU A 1002 7.55 -31.17 -2.32
N LEU A 1003 6.24 -31.29 -2.60
CA LEU A 1003 5.71 -32.10 -3.71
C LEU A 1003 5.98 -31.47 -5.10
N LEU A 1004 6.63 -30.31 -5.19
CA LEU A 1004 7.09 -29.72 -6.45
C LEU A 1004 8.25 -30.49 -7.11
N ARG A 1005 8.86 -31.47 -6.42
CA ARG A 1005 10.03 -32.19 -6.92
C ARG A 1005 9.77 -32.94 -8.24
N ARG A 1006 10.59 -32.67 -9.26
CA ARG A 1006 10.57 -33.40 -10.54
C ARG A 1006 11.08 -34.85 -10.39
N PRO A 1007 10.49 -35.84 -11.08
CA PRO A 1007 11.09 -37.17 -11.20
C PRO A 1007 12.37 -37.12 -12.02
N THR A 1008 13.48 -37.57 -11.45
CA THR A 1008 14.76 -37.66 -12.17
C THR A 1008 14.78 -38.87 -13.10
N ASP A 1009 14.21 -40.00 -12.67
CA ASP A 1009 14.07 -41.22 -13.46
C ASP A 1009 12.62 -41.67 -13.67
N ALA A 1010 12.30 -42.27 -14.82
CA ALA A 1010 10.96 -42.81 -15.10
C ALA A 1010 10.61 -44.04 -14.24
N LYS A 1011 11.60 -44.61 -13.53
CA LYS A 1011 11.47 -45.74 -12.60
C LYS A 1011 11.38 -45.32 -11.13
N GLU A 1012 11.56 -44.04 -10.81
CA GLU A 1012 11.36 -43.53 -9.45
C GLU A 1012 9.85 -43.46 -9.17
N SER A 1013 9.27 -44.55 -8.65
CA SER A 1013 7.85 -44.59 -8.27
C SER A 1013 7.50 -43.70 -7.07
N THR A 1014 8.49 -43.04 -6.46
CA THR A 1014 8.36 -42.16 -5.29
C THR A 1014 8.23 -40.68 -5.64
N ALA A 1015 8.44 -40.29 -6.91
CA ALA A 1015 8.33 -38.89 -7.33
C ALA A 1015 6.86 -38.45 -7.54
N PRO A 1016 6.51 -37.20 -7.17
CA PRO A 1016 5.14 -36.72 -7.26
C PRO A 1016 4.67 -36.53 -8.71
N SER A 1017 3.42 -36.93 -8.98
CA SER A 1017 2.81 -36.83 -10.32
C SER A 1017 2.65 -35.38 -10.81
N LEU A 1018 2.47 -35.19 -12.12
CA LEU A 1018 2.23 -33.89 -12.73
C LEU A 1018 1.01 -33.13 -12.12
N PRO A 1019 -0.15 -33.76 -11.87
CA PRO A 1019 -1.26 -33.10 -11.15
C PRO A 1019 -0.89 -32.53 -9.77
N LEU A 1020 -0.11 -33.26 -8.97
CA LEU A 1020 0.31 -32.78 -7.64
C LEU A 1020 1.25 -31.58 -7.74
N ARG A 1021 2.22 -31.63 -8.66
CA ARG A 1021 3.12 -30.50 -8.93
C ARG A 1021 2.35 -29.25 -9.36
N THR A 1022 1.36 -29.42 -10.25
CA THR A 1022 0.48 -28.34 -10.71
C THR A 1022 -0.30 -27.71 -9.55
N MET A 1023 -0.83 -28.51 -8.63
CA MET A 1023 -1.53 -27.98 -7.46
C MET A 1023 -0.58 -27.34 -6.45
N ALA A 1024 0.63 -27.87 -6.29
CA ALA A 1024 1.65 -27.25 -5.43
C ALA A 1024 2.06 -25.86 -5.93
N LEU A 1025 2.15 -25.63 -7.25
CA LEU A 1025 2.38 -24.29 -7.81
C LEU A 1025 1.21 -23.34 -7.52
N ARG A 1026 -0.03 -23.82 -7.66
CA ARG A 1026 -1.23 -23.03 -7.31
C ARG A 1026 -1.30 -22.69 -5.82
N LEU A 1027 -0.87 -23.62 -4.96
CA LEU A 1027 -0.72 -23.38 -3.53
C LEU A 1027 0.38 -22.35 -3.25
N LEU A 1028 1.52 -22.45 -3.94
CA LEU A 1028 2.64 -21.51 -3.81
C LEU A 1028 2.21 -20.08 -4.15
N ILE A 1029 1.47 -19.88 -5.25
CA ILE A 1029 0.91 -18.56 -5.62
C ILE A 1029 0.03 -18.01 -4.47
N ALA A 1030 -0.89 -18.82 -3.95
CA ALA A 1030 -1.77 -18.39 -2.85
C ALA A 1030 -0.98 -18.01 -1.58
N VAL A 1031 0.11 -18.73 -1.26
CA VAL A 1031 1.00 -18.40 -0.14
C VAL A 1031 1.75 -17.09 -0.40
N LEU A 1032 2.26 -16.87 -1.61
CA LEU A 1032 2.97 -15.64 -1.98
C LEU A 1032 2.07 -14.39 -1.91
N GLU A 1033 0.79 -14.53 -2.27
CA GLU A 1033 -0.19 -13.44 -2.22
C GLU A 1033 -0.62 -13.09 -0.79
N ARG A 1034 -0.77 -14.10 0.08
CA ARG A 1034 -1.35 -13.94 1.43
C ARG A 1034 -0.32 -13.87 2.56
N SER A 1035 0.68 -14.77 2.54
CA SER A 1035 1.64 -14.98 3.63
C SER A 1035 3.06 -15.31 3.12
N PRO A 1036 3.71 -14.43 2.32
CA PRO A 1036 5.01 -14.74 1.69
C PRO A 1036 6.14 -14.99 2.70
N ARG A 1037 6.03 -14.44 3.92
CA ARG A 1037 7.01 -14.63 5.01
C ARG A 1037 7.16 -16.10 5.43
N TRP A 1038 6.15 -16.94 5.18
CA TRP A 1038 6.23 -18.36 5.51
C TRP A 1038 7.30 -19.12 4.74
N LEU A 1039 7.65 -18.60 3.55
CA LEU A 1039 8.64 -19.15 2.64
C LEU A 1039 10.07 -18.72 2.98
N LEU A 1040 10.27 -17.87 3.99
CA LEU A 1040 11.59 -17.57 4.54
C LEU A 1040 12.03 -18.72 5.48
N CYS A 1041 12.32 -19.88 4.88
CA CYS A 1041 12.81 -21.07 5.57
C CYS A 1041 13.83 -21.85 4.73
N GLU A 1042 14.60 -22.72 5.39
CA GLU A 1042 15.66 -23.50 4.77
C GLU A 1042 15.14 -24.46 3.69
N GLU A 1043 13.97 -25.06 3.90
CA GLU A 1043 13.33 -25.93 2.90
C GLU A 1043 13.05 -25.18 1.60
N THR A 1044 12.68 -23.90 1.69
CA THR A 1044 12.41 -23.09 0.51
C THR A 1044 13.69 -22.88 -0.30
N ARG A 1045 14.78 -22.50 0.38
CA ARG A 1045 16.09 -22.27 -0.23
C ARG A 1045 16.69 -23.53 -0.84
N THR A 1046 16.59 -24.66 -0.14
CA THR A 1046 17.27 -25.91 -0.54
C THR A 1046 16.46 -26.78 -1.50
N THR A 1047 15.12 -26.67 -1.49
CA THR A 1047 14.26 -27.60 -2.25
C THR A 1047 13.14 -26.93 -3.03
N ILE A 1048 12.26 -26.13 -2.39
CA ILE A 1048 11.04 -25.61 -3.05
C ILE A 1048 11.41 -24.67 -4.20
N PHE A 1049 12.32 -23.72 -3.97
CA PHE A 1049 12.72 -22.75 -4.98
C PHE A 1049 13.51 -23.40 -6.13
N PRO A 1050 14.51 -24.27 -5.90
CA PRO A 1050 15.13 -25.05 -6.97
C PRO A 1050 14.13 -25.88 -7.79
N ASN A 1051 13.13 -26.49 -7.16
CA ASN A 1051 12.08 -27.25 -7.85
C ASN A 1051 11.15 -26.35 -8.68
N LEU A 1052 10.81 -25.15 -8.20
CA LEU A 1052 10.12 -24.13 -9.00
C LEU A 1052 10.93 -23.79 -10.25
N LEU A 1053 12.25 -23.56 -10.13
CA LEU A 1053 13.11 -23.27 -11.28
C LEU A 1053 13.20 -24.45 -12.25
N ALA A 1054 13.17 -25.68 -11.74
CA ALA A 1054 13.08 -26.85 -12.57
C ALA A 1054 11.78 -26.83 -13.39
N GLU A 1055 10.64 -26.44 -12.76
CA GLU A 1055 9.33 -26.37 -13.44
C GLU A 1055 9.23 -25.36 -14.58
N LEU A 1056 10.12 -24.38 -14.66
CA LEU A 1056 10.14 -23.39 -15.74
C LEU A 1056 10.70 -23.93 -17.07
N ARG A 1057 11.28 -25.14 -17.10
CA ARG A 1057 11.88 -25.72 -18.31
C ARG A 1057 10.98 -26.77 -18.96
N GLU A 1058 11.06 -26.88 -20.30
CA GLU A 1058 10.42 -27.96 -21.08
C GLU A 1058 10.78 -29.33 -20.50
N ASP A 1059 9.79 -30.22 -20.33
CA ASP A 1059 10.01 -31.63 -20.02
C ASP A 1059 9.73 -32.48 -21.27
N ALA A 1060 10.80 -32.92 -21.93
CA ALA A 1060 10.71 -33.73 -23.15
C ALA A 1060 9.93 -35.03 -22.94
N LYS A 1061 9.84 -35.55 -21.70
CA LYS A 1061 9.08 -36.77 -21.38
C LYS A 1061 7.56 -36.56 -21.47
N LEU A 1062 7.08 -35.30 -21.39
CA LEU A 1062 5.66 -34.93 -21.45
C LEU A 1062 5.20 -34.44 -22.83
N GLN A 1063 6.12 -34.40 -23.80
CA GLN A 1063 5.86 -33.96 -25.15
C GLN A 1063 5.51 -35.14 -26.06
N GLY A 1064 4.49 -34.93 -26.90
CA GLY A 1064 4.10 -35.84 -27.97
C GLY A 1064 3.82 -35.07 -29.24
N ALA A 1065 3.72 -35.79 -30.36
CA ALA A 1065 3.39 -35.23 -31.65
C ALA A 1065 2.48 -36.18 -32.42
N PHE A 1066 1.43 -35.65 -33.02
CA PHE A 1066 0.58 -36.36 -33.98
C PHE A 1066 0.91 -35.86 -35.38
N ASP A 1067 1.33 -36.75 -36.26
CA ASP A 1067 1.50 -36.43 -37.68
C ASP A 1067 0.14 -36.51 -38.39
N LEU A 1068 -0.27 -35.40 -38.99
CA LEU A 1068 -1.51 -35.18 -39.71
C LEU A 1068 -1.22 -34.98 -41.21
N SER A 1069 -0.38 -35.87 -41.79
CA SER A 1069 -0.10 -35.94 -43.23
C SER A 1069 0.44 -34.62 -43.82
N GLY A 1070 1.54 -34.13 -43.23
CA GLY A 1070 2.21 -32.89 -43.65
C GLY A 1070 2.13 -31.76 -42.61
N TYR A 1071 1.32 -31.92 -41.56
CA TYR A 1071 1.25 -31.04 -40.40
C TYR A 1071 1.51 -31.85 -39.12
N THR A 1072 2.30 -31.33 -38.20
CA THR A 1072 2.56 -31.99 -36.91
C THR A 1072 1.83 -31.25 -35.78
N HIS A 1073 0.84 -31.88 -35.16
CA HIS A 1073 0.19 -31.35 -33.97
C HIS A 1073 0.97 -31.79 -32.72
N ARG A 1074 1.71 -30.86 -32.11
CA ARG A 1074 2.44 -31.09 -30.85
C ARG A 1074 1.45 -31.06 -29.68
N VAL A 1075 1.52 -32.08 -28.82
CA VAL A 1075 0.80 -32.13 -27.55
C VAL A 1075 1.81 -32.04 -26.43
N ASP A 1076 1.72 -31.00 -25.61
CA ASP A 1076 2.59 -30.78 -24.46
C ASP A 1076 1.76 -30.87 -23.18
N LYS A 1077 1.82 -32.03 -22.51
CA LYS A 1077 1.06 -32.26 -21.28
C LYS A 1077 1.58 -31.40 -20.12
N GLY A 1078 2.83 -30.94 -20.18
CA GLY A 1078 3.45 -30.13 -19.14
C GLY A 1078 3.19 -28.62 -19.28
N LEU A 1079 2.60 -28.16 -20.38
CA LEU A 1079 2.43 -26.73 -20.69
C LEU A 1079 1.76 -25.94 -19.57
N GLU A 1080 0.63 -26.42 -19.05
CA GLU A 1080 -0.12 -25.75 -17.97
C GLU A 1080 0.70 -25.65 -16.67
N CYS A 1081 1.45 -26.70 -16.33
CA CYS A 1081 2.32 -26.68 -15.15
C CYS A 1081 3.45 -25.64 -15.33
N ARG A 1082 4.02 -25.53 -16.53
CA ARG A 1082 5.04 -24.52 -16.83
C ARG A 1082 4.49 -23.10 -16.77
N LYS A 1083 3.32 -22.83 -17.35
CA LYS A 1083 2.64 -21.52 -17.26
C LYS A 1083 2.47 -21.10 -15.79
N LEU A 1084 1.96 -22.00 -14.96
CA LEU A 1084 1.82 -21.76 -13.52
C LEU A 1084 3.16 -21.55 -12.80
N ALA A 1085 4.25 -22.16 -13.26
CA ALA A 1085 5.58 -21.91 -12.70
C ALA A 1085 6.07 -20.49 -13.01
N PHE A 1086 5.85 -19.99 -14.24
CA PHE A 1086 6.15 -18.60 -14.59
C PHE A 1086 5.25 -17.61 -13.83
N GLU A 1087 3.97 -17.93 -13.65
CA GLU A 1087 3.06 -17.15 -12.80
C GLU A 1087 3.50 -17.15 -11.33
N SER A 1088 3.99 -18.29 -10.82
CA SER A 1088 4.55 -18.40 -9.47
C SER A 1088 5.79 -17.52 -9.32
N LEU A 1089 6.69 -17.52 -10.31
CA LEU A 1089 7.86 -16.64 -10.32
C LEU A 1089 7.46 -15.16 -10.40
N SER A 1090 6.41 -14.82 -11.15
CA SER A 1090 5.83 -13.47 -11.16
C SER A 1090 5.31 -13.07 -9.77
N ALA A 1091 4.60 -13.97 -9.08
CA ALA A 1091 4.15 -13.75 -7.71
C ALA A 1091 5.31 -13.57 -6.71
N VAL A 1092 6.47 -14.21 -6.94
CA VAL A 1092 7.69 -13.97 -6.16
C VAL A 1092 8.17 -12.52 -6.30
N PHE A 1093 8.29 -12.01 -7.53
CA PHE A 1093 8.68 -10.60 -7.73
C PHE A 1093 7.65 -9.62 -7.19
N TRP A 1094 6.36 -9.95 -7.28
CA TRP A 1094 5.29 -9.16 -6.68
C TRP A 1094 5.41 -9.10 -5.15
N ALA A 1095 5.68 -10.23 -4.48
CA ALA A 1095 5.88 -10.28 -3.04
C ALA A 1095 7.10 -9.47 -2.59
N ALA A 1096 8.18 -9.45 -3.37
CA ALA A 1096 9.34 -8.61 -3.12
C ALA A 1096 8.97 -7.11 -3.11
N ARG A 1097 8.15 -6.67 -4.09
CA ARG A 1097 7.75 -5.26 -4.24
C ARG A 1097 6.70 -4.80 -3.24
N GLN A 1098 5.68 -5.62 -2.97
CA GLN A 1098 4.50 -5.20 -2.18
C GLN A 1098 4.59 -5.59 -0.71
N ARG A 1099 5.37 -6.63 -0.38
CA ARG A 1099 5.44 -7.20 0.97
C ARG A 1099 6.86 -7.22 1.54
N ASN A 1100 7.85 -6.67 0.81
CA ASN A 1100 9.27 -6.66 1.17
C ASN A 1100 9.84 -8.05 1.48
N VAL A 1101 9.42 -9.09 0.72
CA VAL A 1101 9.95 -10.45 0.84
C VAL A 1101 10.58 -10.86 -0.49
N ASP A 1102 11.91 -10.73 -0.59
CA ASP A 1102 12.67 -11.11 -1.78
C ASP A 1102 13.22 -12.55 -1.65
N LEU A 1103 12.46 -13.51 -2.21
CA LEU A 1103 12.87 -14.92 -2.19
C LEU A 1103 14.02 -15.20 -3.16
N VAL A 1104 14.19 -14.43 -4.23
CA VAL A 1104 15.29 -14.65 -5.19
C VAL A 1104 16.63 -14.39 -4.49
N LYS A 1105 16.71 -13.26 -3.77
CA LYS A 1105 17.88 -12.88 -2.97
C LYS A 1105 18.08 -13.81 -1.77
N TYR A 1106 17.01 -14.13 -1.04
CA TYR A 1106 17.09 -15.07 0.09
C TYR A 1106 17.64 -16.46 -0.32
N CYS A 1107 17.28 -16.92 -1.53
CA CYS A 1107 17.74 -18.21 -2.06
C CYS A 1107 19.06 -18.14 -2.82
N GLU A 1108 19.69 -16.97 -2.97
CA GLU A 1108 20.92 -16.76 -3.76
C GLU A 1108 20.81 -17.32 -5.20
N ALA A 1109 19.64 -17.13 -5.82
CA ALA A 1109 19.26 -17.82 -7.05
C ALA A 1109 19.25 -16.91 -8.29
N GLU A 1110 19.78 -15.69 -8.21
CA GLU A 1110 19.69 -14.66 -9.25
C GLU A 1110 20.19 -15.14 -10.62
N HIS A 1111 21.38 -15.78 -10.67
CA HIS A 1111 21.94 -16.30 -11.91
C HIS A 1111 21.14 -17.47 -12.48
N SER A 1112 20.57 -18.31 -11.61
CA SER A 1112 19.74 -19.45 -12.00
C SER A 1112 18.42 -18.99 -12.60
N VAL A 1113 17.78 -18.00 -11.98
CA VAL A 1113 16.57 -17.33 -12.49
C VAL A 1113 16.87 -16.67 -13.84
N ALA A 1114 17.92 -15.84 -13.91
CA ALA A 1114 18.30 -15.17 -15.15
C ALA A 1114 18.53 -16.16 -16.31
N SER A 1115 19.25 -17.27 -16.05
CA SER A 1115 19.51 -18.30 -17.05
C SER A 1115 18.22 -18.92 -17.60
N VAL A 1116 17.27 -19.23 -16.71
CA VAL A 1116 16.00 -19.85 -17.10
C VAL A 1116 15.13 -18.86 -17.89
N LEU A 1117 15.05 -17.61 -17.46
CA LEU A 1117 14.32 -16.57 -18.17
C LEU A 1117 14.90 -16.32 -19.57
N ILE A 1118 16.23 -16.22 -19.71
CA ILE A 1118 16.91 -16.04 -21.00
C ILE A 1118 16.61 -17.21 -21.94
N VAL A 1119 16.65 -18.45 -21.45
CA VAL A 1119 16.29 -19.63 -22.25
C VAL A 1119 14.84 -19.54 -22.72
N ALA A 1120 13.92 -19.12 -21.86
CA ALA A 1120 12.50 -19.02 -22.17
C ALA A 1120 12.10 -17.77 -22.97
N CYS A 1121 12.97 -16.78 -23.18
CA CYS A 1121 12.62 -15.50 -23.83
C CYS A 1121 12.14 -15.61 -25.28
N SER A 1122 12.40 -16.71 -25.99
CA SER A 1122 12.07 -16.91 -27.39
C SER A 1122 11.97 -18.39 -27.71
N SER A 1123 11.16 -18.76 -28.71
CA SER A 1123 11.12 -20.10 -29.29
C SER A 1123 12.39 -20.49 -30.07
N HIS A 1124 13.30 -19.55 -30.32
CA HIS A 1124 14.58 -19.80 -30.98
C HIS A 1124 15.60 -20.47 -30.04
N GLY A 1125 16.36 -21.43 -30.56
CA GLY A 1125 17.23 -22.29 -29.74
C GLY A 1125 16.40 -23.21 -28.84
N SER A 1126 16.98 -23.72 -27.74
CA SER A 1126 16.30 -24.59 -26.78
C SER A 1126 15.24 -23.87 -25.91
N GLY A 1127 14.58 -22.84 -26.44
CA GLY A 1127 13.59 -22.05 -25.70
C GLY A 1127 12.15 -22.58 -25.82
N ASP A 1128 11.24 -21.93 -25.08
CA ASP A 1128 9.83 -22.35 -25.02
C ASP A 1128 9.10 -21.97 -26.31
N ARG A 1129 8.24 -22.85 -26.81
CA ARG A 1129 7.48 -22.61 -28.05
C ARG A 1129 6.16 -21.87 -27.81
N GLU A 1130 5.74 -21.70 -26.56
CA GLU A 1130 4.54 -20.95 -26.20
C GLU A 1130 4.83 -19.45 -26.08
N SER A 1131 4.20 -18.65 -26.93
CA SER A 1131 4.39 -17.19 -27.00
C SER A 1131 4.11 -16.48 -25.66
N ALA A 1132 3.05 -16.89 -24.95
CA ALA A 1132 2.71 -16.30 -23.66
C ALA A 1132 3.79 -16.50 -22.59
N ILE A 1133 4.48 -17.65 -22.62
CA ILE A 1133 5.62 -17.91 -21.73
C ILE A 1133 6.80 -17.04 -22.14
N ASN A 1134 7.07 -16.91 -23.45
CA ASN A 1134 8.17 -16.09 -23.94
C ASN A 1134 8.00 -14.62 -23.55
N ASP A 1135 6.78 -14.08 -23.69
CA ASP A 1135 6.48 -12.70 -23.37
C ASP A 1135 6.56 -12.43 -21.86
N LEU A 1136 6.01 -13.33 -21.04
CA LEU A 1136 6.15 -13.26 -19.58
C LEU A 1136 7.62 -13.40 -19.14
N ALA A 1137 8.42 -14.25 -19.77
CA ALA A 1137 9.84 -14.38 -19.47
C ALA A 1137 10.63 -13.10 -19.76
N LYS A 1138 10.30 -12.39 -20.85
CA LYS A 1138 10.89 -11.08 -21.18
C LYS A 1138 10.55 -10.04 -20.10
N ASP A 1139 9.29 -9.97 -19.68
CA ASP A 1139 8.86 -9.05 -18.62
C ASP A 1139 9.55 -9.35 -17.29
N LEU A 1140 9.60 -10.62 -16.88
CA LEU A 1140 10.26 -11.04 -15.65
C LEU A 1140 11.78 -10.78 -15.69
N LEU A 1141 12.41 -10.89 -16.87
CA LEU A 1141 13.83 -10.58 -17.03
C LEU A 1141 14.10 -9.09 -16.83
N VAL A 1142 13.24 -8.22 -17.38
CA VAL A 1142 13.30 -6.77 -17.13
C VAL A 1142 13.13 -6.49 -15.64
N GLN A 1143 12.14 -7.11 -15.00
CA GLN A 1143 11.90 -6.92 -13.56
C GLN A 1143 13.10 -7.37 -12.71
N LEU A 1144 13.71 -8.50 -13.04
CA LEU A 1144 14.90 -9.00 -12.34
C LEU A 1144 16.06 -8.00 -12.43
N VAL A 1145 16.37 -7.51 -13.65
CA VAL A 1145 17.45 -6.55 -13.88
C VAL A 1145 17.16 -5.19 -13.22
N GLU A 1146 15.92 -4.69 -13.31
CA GLU A 1146 15.53 -3.44 -12.64
C GLU A 1146 15.60 -3.56 -11.10
N SER A 1147 15.25 -4.72 -10.55
CA SER A 1147 15.30 -4.98 -9.10
C SER A 1147 16.71 -5.24 -8.57
N ASN A 1148 17.63 -5.70 -9.42
CA ASN A 1148 19.01 -6.02 -9.03
C ASN A 1148 20.03 -5.44 -10.03
N PRO A 1149 20.41 -4.16 -9.87
CA PRO A 1149 21.36 -3.51 -10.77
C PRO A 1149 22.80 -4.06 -10.69
N ALA A 1150 23.12 -4.81 -9.63
CA ALA A 1150 24.41 -5.47 -9.44
C ALA A 1150 24.49 -6.87 -10.09
N LEU A 1151 23.40 -7.36 -10.70
CA LEU A 1151 23.38 -8.64 -11.38
C LEU A 1151 24.44 -8.68 -12.49
N VAL A 1152 25.36 -9.64 -12.46
CA VAL A 1152 26.34 -9.82 -13.54
C VAL A 1152 25.88 -10.95 -14.45
N LEU A 1153 25.60 -10.67 -15.72
CA LEU A 1153 25.35 -11.72 -16.70
C LEU A 1153 26.68 -12.19 -17.30
N THR A 1154 26.83 -13.49 -17.44
CA THR A 1154 27.98 -14.08 -18.14
C THR A 1154 27.89 -13.80 -19.64
N VAL A 1155 29.03 -13.69 -20.33
CA VAL A 1155 29.08 -13.46 -21.79
C VAL A 1155 28.19 -14.46 -22.57
N PRO A 1156 28.20 -15.78 -22.27
CA PRO A 1156 27.32 -16.73 -22.95
C PRO A 1156 25.82 -16.47 -22.73
N GLN A 1157 25.42 -15.96 -21.56
CA GLN A 1157 24.02 -15.59 -21.28
C GLN A 1157 23.60 -14.38 -22.12
N LEU A 1158 24.48 -13.38 -22.23
CA LEU A 1158 24.24 -12.19 -23.06
C LEU A 1158 24.14 -12.55 -24.55
N ASP A 1159 25.09 -13.34 -25.06
CA ASP A 1159 25.08 -13.80 -26.46
C ASP A 1159 23.81 -14.62 -26.78
N CYS A 1160 23.39 -15.49 -25.85
CA CYS A 1160 22.15 -16.27 -25.99
C CYS A 1160 20.91 -15.36 -26.06
N LEU A 1161 20.83 -14.36 -25.16
CA LEU A 1161 19.74 -13.39 -25.16
C LEU A 1161 19.71 -12.58 -26.45
N VAL A 1162 20.86 -12.07 -26.91
CA VAL A 1162 21.00 -11.32 -28.17
C VAL A 1162 20.52 -12.15 -29.35
N SER A 1163 20.97 -13.40 -29.45
CA SER A 1163 20.53 -14.32 -30.52
C SER A 1163 19.01 -14.50 -30.54
N LYS A 1164 18.39 -14.66 -29.37
CA LYS A 1164 16.93 -14.83 -29.20
C LYS A 1164 16.14 -13.58 -29.55
N LEU A 1165 16.53 -12.42 -29.00
CA LEU A 1165 15.86 -11.15 -29.27
C LEU A 1165 16.03 -10.73 -30.74
N SER A 1166 17.20 -10.94 -31.33
CA SER A 1166 17.44 -10.70 -32.77
C SER A 1166 16.54 -11.56 -33.65
N HIS A 1167 16.35 -12.84 -33.30
CA HIS A 1167 15.44 -13.72 -33.99
C HIS A 1167 13.99 -13.23 -33.90
N ASP A 1168 13.50 -12.93 -32.70
CA ASP A 1168 12.11 -12.48 -32.49
C ASP A 1168 11.82 -11.16 -33.23
N ILE A 1169 12.78 -10.23 -33.28
CA ILE A 1169 12.65 -8.99 -34.07
C ILE A 1169 12.53 -9.29 -35.58
N LYS A 1170 13.37 -10.19 -36.11
CA LYS A 1170 13.33 -10.58 -37.53
C LYS A 1170 12.06 -11.35 -37.88
N TRP A 1171 11.62 -12.24 -37.00
CA TRP A 1171 10.43 -13.08 -37.18
C TRP A 1171 9.13 -12.29 -37.03
N GLY A 1172 9.08 -11.36 -36.06
CA GLY A 1172 7.95 -10.50 -35.74
C GLY A 1172 7.61 -9.44 -36.78
N ALA A 1173 8.47 -9.22 -37.78
CA ALA A 1173 8.23 -8.30 -38.90
C ALA A 1173 7.19 -8.81 -39.94
N SER A 1174 6.58 -9.98 -39.71
CA SER A 1174 5.57 -10.61 -40.58
C SER A 1174 4.12 -10.36 -40.09
N GLN A 1175 3.13 -10.57 -40.98
CA GLN A 1175 1.79 -9.93 -40.89
C GLN A 1175 0.78 -10.47 -39.84
N THR A 1176 1.12 -11.44 -38.97
CA THR A 1176 0.11 -11.98 -38.02
C THR A 1176 0.05 -11.19 -36.69
N ASP A 1177 -1.13 -11.07 -36.10
CA ASP A 1177 -1.34 -10.33 -34.83
C ASP A 1177 -0.53 -10.93 -33.66
N ALA A 1178 -0.33 -12.24 -33.63
CA ALA A 1178 0.49 -12.90 -32.62
C ALA A 1178 1.98 -12.50 -32.75
N GLN A 1179 2.51 -12.49 -33.98
CA GLN A 1179 3.88 -12.05 -34.27
C GLN A 1179 4.10 -10.57 -33.94
N LYS A 1180 3.10 -9.73 -34.23
CA LYS A 1180 3.10 -8.32 -33.83
C LYS A 1180 3.15 -8.14 -32.31
N THR A 1181 2.40 -8.97 -31.57
CA THR A 1181 2.39 -8.94 -30.09
C THR A 1181 3.76 -9.33 -29.51
N THR A 1182 4.35 -10.44 -29.98
CA THR A 1182 5.70 -10.84 -29.57
C THR A 1182 6.75 -9.78 -29.91
N LEU A 1183 6.62 -9.11 -31.07
CA LEU A 1183 7.51 -8.01 -31.45
C LEU A 1183 7.39 -6.82 -30.49
N LEU A 1184 6.19 -6.48 -30.02
CA LEU A 1184 5.98 -5.41 -29.04
C LEU A 1184 6.68 -5.71 -27.71
N TYR A 1185 6.50 -6.92 -27.15
CA TYR A 1185 7.18 -7.34 -25.92
C TYR A 1185 8.70 -7.41 -26.11
N THR A 1186 9.17 -7.86 -27.28
CA THR A 1186 10.60 -7.88 -27.61
C THR A 1186 11.20 -6.48 -27.64
N ILE A 1187 10.55 -5.52 -28.30
CA ILE A 1187 11.02 -4.12 -28.35
C ILE A 1187 11.03 -3.53 -26.94
N ARG A 1188 9.96 -3.72 -26.15
CA ARG A 1188 9.89 -3.25 -24.76
C ARG A 1188 11.04 -3.79 -23.94
N CYS A 1189 11.29 -5.10 -24.00
CA CYS A 1189 12.38 -5.77 -23.29
C CYS A 1189 13.74 -5.20 -23.70
N VAL A 1190 14.03 -5.12 -25.00
CA VAL A 1190 15.28 -4.57 -25.53
C VAL A 1190 15.50 -3.13 -25.06
N MET A 1191 14.48 -2.29 -25.18
CA MET A 1191 14.58 -0.88 -24.78
C MET A 1191 14.83 -0.72 -23.29
N LYS A 1192 14.10 -1.48 -22.45
CA LYS A 1192 14.27 -1.44 -20.99
C LYS A 1192 15.65 -1.94 -20.54
N LEU A 1193 16.14 -3.02 -21.15
CA LEU A 1193 17.46 -3.57 -20.85
C LEU A 1193 18.60 -2.71 -21.42
N SER A 1194 18.38 -2.00 -22.53
CA SER A 1194 19.41 -1.15 -23.18
C SER A 1194 19.92 -0.01 -22.28
N CYS A 1195 19.11 0.40 -21.31
CA CYS A 1195 19.48 1.42 -20.32
C CYS A 1195 20.42 0.90 -19.22
N HIS A 1196 20.64 -0.42 -19.14
CA HIS A 1196 21.42 -1.05 -18.09
C HIS A 1196 22.89 -1.27 -18.55
N PRO A 1197 23.91 -0.98 -17.71
CA PRO A 1197 25.32 -0.96 -18.13
C PRO A 1197 25.81 -2.26 -18.78
N LEU A 1198 25.34 -3.41 -18.29
CA LEU A 1198 25.66 -4.74 -18.82
C LEU A 1198 25.37 -4.87 -20.33
N PHE A 1199 24.29 -4.26 -20.81
CA PHE A 1199 23.83 -4.37 -22.20
C PHE A 1199 24.30 -3.18 -23.05
N ALA A 1200 24.58 -2.04 -22.43
CA ALA A 1200 25.04 -0.82 -23.10
C ALA A 1200 26.32 -1.03 -23.93
N TYR A 1201 27.24 -1.89 -23.48
CA TYR A 1201 28.53 -2.14 -24.16
C TYR A 1201 28.58 -3.43 -24.97
N HIS A 1202 27.55 -4.26 -24.89
CA HIS A 1202 27.54 -5.49 -25.65
C HIS A 1202 27.23 -5.17 -27.11
N THR A 1203 28.21 -5.32 -28.01
CA THR A 1203 28.10 -4.92 -29.43
C THR A 1203 26.90 -5.55 -30.10
N GLY A 1204 26.70 -6.86 -29.94
CA GLY A 1204 25.55 -7.56 -30.50
C GLY A 1204 24.21 -7.12 -29.90
N PHE A 1205 24.18 -6.64 -28.65
CA PHE A 1205 22.93 -6.14 -28.05
C PHE A 1205 22.60 -4.75 -28.58
N GLN A 1206 23.61 -3.89 -28.78
CA GLN A 1206 23.42 -2.57 -29.37
C GLN A 1206 22.93 -2.65 -30.81
N GLU A 1207 23.40 -3.63 -31.60
CA GLU A 1207 22.86 -3.88 -32.95
C GLU A 1207 21.36 -4.20 -32.90
N VAL A 1208 20.93 -5.06 -31.97
CA VAL A 1208 19.51 -5.40 -31.76
C VAL A 1208 18.72 -4.19 -31.26
N ALA A 1209 19.29 -3.40 -30.37
CA ALA A 1209 18.69 -2.16 -29.86
C ALA A 1209 18.51 -1.11 -30.95
N GLU A 1210 19.46 -0.95 -31.89
CA GLU A 1210 19.31 -0.06 -33.04
C GLU A 1210 18.14 -0.46 -33.93
N VAL A 1211 17.97 -1.75 -34.19
CA VAL A 1211 16.82 -2.25 -34.96
C VAL A 1211 15.52 -1.97 -34.21
N ALA A 1212 15.48 -2.19 -32.89
CA ALA A 1212 14.32 -1.89 -32.05
C ALA A 1212 13.98 -0.40 -32.02
N ARG A 1213 15.00 0.48 -31.90
CA ARG A 1213 14.86 1.95 -31.91
C ARG A 1213 14.28 2.47 -33.23
N ARG A 1214 14.56 1.82 -34.35
CA ARG A 1214 14.02 2.19 -35.68
C ARG A 1214 12.67 1.56 -36.00
N SER A 1215 12.12 0.73 -35.10
CA SER A 1215 10.83 0.07 -35.33
C SER A 1215 9.64 1.05 -35.25
N ALA A 1216 8.73 0.95 -36.22
CA ALA A 1216 7.47 1.71 -36.22
C ALA A 1216 6.54 1.38 -35.02
N LEU A 1217 6.79 0.24 -34.34
CA LEU A 1217 6.00 -0.21 -33.19
C LEU A 1217 6.56 0.27 -31.84
N LEU A 1218 7.67 1.02 -31.81
CA LEU A 1218 8.31 1.47 -30.58
C LEU A 1218 7.34 2.23 -29.66
N ALA A 1219 6.62 3.23 -30.20
CA ALA A 1219 5.67 4.02 -29.44
C ALA A 1219 4.52 3.18 -28.85
N GLN A 1220 4.08 2.14 -29.55
CA GLN A 1220 3.07 1.21 -29.05
C GLN A 1220 3.66 0.29 -27.95
N SER A 1221 4.90 -0.18 -28.13
CA SER A 1221 5.57 -1.08 -27.18
C SER A 1221 5.90 -0.41 -25.84
N LEU A 1222 6.22 0.88 -25.82
CA LEU A 1222 6.51 1.63 -24.60
C LEU A 1222 5.25 2.00 -23.79
N LYS A 1223 4.06 1.92 -24.41
CA LYS A 1223 2.77 2.14 -23.73
C LYS A 1223 2.24 0.88 -23.03
N LEU A 1224 2.66 -0.30 -23.49
CA LEU A 1224 2.41 -1.58 -22.82
C LEU A 1224 3.25 -1.68 -21.54
#